data_AF-A0A947DCB3-F1
#
_entry.id   AF-A0A947DCB3-F1
#
_cell.length_a   1.000
_cell.length_b   1.000
_cell.length_c   1.000
_cell.angle_alpha   90.00
_cell.angle_beta   90.00
_cell.angle_gamma   90.00
#
_symmetry.space_group_name_H-M   'P 1'
#
loop_
_entity.id
_entity.type
_entity.pdbx_description
1 polymer ?
#
loop_
_entity_poly.entity_id
_entity_poly.type
_entity_poly.pdbx_seq_one_letter_code
_entity_poly.pdbx_strand_id
1 'polypeptide(L)'
;MSTVAEALQRAVQYQKSNNLEPAHRIYRQVLGLQPGNTDALHGLSMVAQQKGRYHDAEHLLNSILQINPSSFKAWFSLGNVHQIQGHLQEAIDAYQKAIGLQPKAYPVFNNLGYVFQLQGKVDQAIGSYQQALQLQPHLPEAQVNLANVLYSQNKLSEAEEIHFSYLNYDLGINRHRAGDLTTAADYYRQAITLNPQLAEAYYQLGVISQTQGNFVEASSTYQNVLALPQQTTSILETRVHQKLRQIDQIKQSKGSNQKLKVAFVCQPFVMTVFPEPADSIGILTYELVKRLGTACDITVYAPGERLQETVHDGVRYRYIPIKLDRGILKQLERFPGFNTITQPGFASGLYYLGYSLQIGNELRKHHHDVVHIHNFSQFAPVIRALSPEIKIVLHMHCEWLDQLNHKVLEKRLRNVDLITTPSQYITHQVKQRFPAAEERCLTIHNGVDSDRYLNFRSRYRNDRASSETSVKRLLFVGRVCPEKGAHVLLEAFQKVIEQEPNVQLTLIGAIGVIPLEYLVGLSDDPKVSALSSFHEDNNWDRYLRQWMLKFDQMANEDGTKPVTLTGLVQPSELPKFYRQADLFIFPSICHEAFGMPIAEAMTLGLPVIATRAGAIPELVEHGKTGLLVERGESDALAAAILELLSNRERRQQMGQAGQQRAVQYFTFDKVASDLLHQYQHLCEVENTMGPG
;
A
#
# COMPACT_ATOMS: atom_id res chain seq x y z
N MET A 1 15.53 -53.47 -17.00
CA MET A 1 14.81 -52.46 -16.18
C MET A 1 15.85 -51.48 -15.70
N SER A 2 15.69 -50.18 -15.92
CA SER A 2 16.60 -49.20 -15.32
C SER A 2 16.49 -49.27 -13.80
N THR A 3 17.60 -49.21 -13.09
CA THR A 3 17.57 -49.24 -11.62
C THR A 3 16.89 -47.98 -11.07
N VAL A 4 16.38 -48.03 -9.84
CA VAL A 4 15.78 -46.84 -9.18
C VAL A 4 16.78 -45.68 -9.13
N ALA A 5 18.07 -45.98 -8.93
CA ALA A 5 19.15 -44.99 -8.93
C ALA A 5 19.32 -44.31 -10.30
N GLU A 6 19.31 -45.07 -11.40
CA GLU A 6 19.37 -44.52 -12.76
C GLU A 6 18.15 -43.67 -13.09
N ALA A 7 16.96 -44.10 -12.64
CA ALA A 7 15.74 -43.33 -12.80
C ALA A 7 15.82 -41.98 -12.07
N LEU A 8 16.27 -41.97 -10.81
CA LEU A 8 16.46 -40.75 -10.03
C LEU A 8 17.50 -39.81 -10.66
N GLN A 9 18.64 -40.33 -11.12
CA GLN A 9 19.64 -39.51 -11.81
C GLN A 9 19.08 -38.84 -13.07
N ARG A 10 18.31 -39.59 -13.86
CA ARG A 10 17.64 -39.05 -15.06
C ARG A 10 16.59 -38.01 -14.71
N ALA A 11 15.82 -38.22 -13.64
CA ALA A 11 14.85 -37.24 -13.16
C ALA A 11 15.52 -35.93 -12.72
N VAL A 12 16.63 -36.02 -11.98
CA VAL A 12 17.45 -34.87 -11.57
C VAL A 12 17.99 -34.12 -12.79
N GLN A 13 18.43 -34.83 -13.84
CA GLN A 13 18.90 -34.20 -15.07
C GLN A 13 17.78 -33.42 -15.77
N TYR A 14 16.60 -34.02 -15.92
CA TYR A 14 15.43 -33.32 -16.49
C TYR A 14 15.05 -32.10 -15.66
N GLN A 15 15.04 -32.21 -14.33
CA GLN A 15 14.76 -31.12 -13.42
C GLN A 15 15.77 -29.97 -13.56
N LYS A 16 17.08 -30.27 -13.65
CA LYS A 16 18.14 -29.27 -13.87
C LYS A 16 18.01 -28.56 -15.21
N SER A 17 17.53 -29.25 -16.24
CA SER A 17 17.23 -28.66 -17.55
C SER A 17 15.85 -27.98 -17.61
N ASN A 18 15.20 -27.76 -16.46
CA ASN A 18 13.85 -27.20 -16.33
C ASN A 18 12.76 -27.97 -17.11
N ASN A 19 13.00 -29.23 -17.43
CA ASN A 19 12.04 -30.12 -18.07
C ASN A 19 11.23 -30.85 -17.00
N LEU A 20 10.27 -30.12 -16.41
CA LEU A 20 9.63 -30.52 -15.16
C LEU A 20 8.66 -31.70 -15.32
N GLU A 21 8.00 -31.85 -16.47
CA GLU A 21 7.02 -32.94 -16.69
C GLU A 21 7.63 -34.34 -16.75
N PRO A 22 8.72 -34.59 -17.50
CA PRO A 22 9.46 -35.86 -17.42
C PRO A 22 10.04 -36.11 -16.04
N ALA A 23 10.60 -35.09 -15.37
CA ALA A 23 11.13 -35.24 -14.01
C ALA A 23 10.02 -35.68 -13.03
N HIS A 24 8.87 -35.00 -13.06
CA HIS A 24 7.69 -35.33 -12.26
C HIS A 24 7.27 -36.79 -12.46
N ARG A 25 7.11 -37.21 -13.73
CA ARG A 25 6.68 -38.58 -14.06
C ARG A 25 7.63 -39.64 -13.52
N ILE A 26 8.95 -39.43 -13.67
CA ILE A 26 9.94 -40.38 -13.18
C ILE A 26 9.92 -40.46 -11.65
N TYR A 27 9.86 -39.32 -10.94
CA TYR A 27 9.78 -39.34 -9.49
C TYR A 27 8.49 -40.04 -9.00
N ARG A 28 7.34 -39.83 -9.64
CA ARG A 28 6.11 -40.57 -9.32
C ARG A 28 6.22 -42.07 -9.60
N GLN A 29 6.90 -42.47 -10.67
CA GLN A 29 7.16 -43.88 -10.97
C GLN A 29 8.03 -44.53 -9.88
N VAL A 30 9.06 -43.82 -9.40
CA VAL A 30 9.88 -44.28 -8.28
C VAL A 30 9.04 -44.45 -7.02
N LEU A 31 8.14 -43.50 -6.71
CA LEU A 31 7.24 -43.62 -5.55
C LEU A 31 6.20 -44.73 -5.70
N GLY A 32 5.78 -45.06 -6.92
CA GLY A 32 4.91 -46.23 -7.18
C GLY A 32 5.59 -47.56 -6.85
N LEU A 33 6.93 -47.63 -6.99
CA LEU A 33 7.72 -48.81 -6.63
C LEU A 33 8.20 -48.79 -5.17
N GLN A 34 8.49 -47.60 -4.65
CA GLN A 34 9.03 -47.35 -3.31
C GLN A 34 8.33 -46.14 -2.68
N PRO A 35 7.15 -46.32 -2.06
CA PRO A 35 6.35 -45.20 -1.54
C PRO A 35 7.06 -44.30 -0.51
N GLY A 36 8.02 -44.86 0.24
CA GLY A 36 8.83 -44.13 1.22
C GLY A 36 10.16 -43.58 0.70
N ASN A 37 10.40 -43.55 -0.62
CA ASN A 37 11.66 -43.08 -1.17
C ASN A 37 11.82 -41.56 -0.98
N THR A 38 12.64 -41.15 -0.01
CA THR A 38 12.82 -39.74 0.37
C THR A 38 13.46 -38.88 -0.73
N ASP A 39 14.28 -39.48 -1.61
CA ASP A 39 14.89 -38.76 -2.73
C ASP A 39 13.87 -38.42 -3.82
N ALA A 40 12.94 -39.35 -4.10
CA ALA A 40 11.84 -39.10 -5.03
C ALA A 40 10.82 -38.09 -4.46
N LEU A 41 10.50 -38.17 -3.15
CA LEU A 41 9.67 -37.17 -2.48
C LEU A 41 10.31 -35.78 -2.55
N HIS A 42 11.61 -35.68 -2.27
CA HIS A 42 12.34 -34.42 -2.35
C HIS A 42 12.42 -33.91 -3.79
N GLY A 43 12.64 -34.80 -4.76
CA GLY A 43 12.58 -34.47 -6.18
C GLY A 43 11.25 -33.87 -6.60
N LEU A 44 10.13 -34.47 -6.15
CA LEU A 44 8.79 -33.90 -6.38
C LEU A 44 8.58 -32.57 -5.67
N SER A 45 9.09 -32.39 -4.44
CA SER A 45 8.95 -31.12 -3.74
C SER A 45 9.69 -30.00 -4.49
N MET A 46 10.87 -30.29 -5.03
CA MET A 46 11.61 -29.33 -5.85
C MET A 46 10.88 -29.01 -7.17
N VAL A 47 10.30 -30.02 -7.83
CA VAL A 47 9.47 -29.80 -9.03
C VAL A 47 8.24 -28.94 -8.70
N ALA A 48 7.59 -29.18 -7.55
CA ALA A 48 6.47 -28.38 -7.09
C ALA A 48 6.87 -26.92 -6.82
N GLN A 49 8.02 -26.68 -6.17
CA GLN A 49 8.60 -25.34 -5.98
C GLN A 49 8.86 -24.64 -7.32
N GLN A 50 9.49 -25.32 -8.28
CA GLN A 50 9.77 -24.76 -9.62
C GLN A 50 8.48 -24.44 -10.40
N LYS A 51 7.34 -25.06 -10.06
CA LYS A 51 6.02 -24.77 -10.61
C LYS A 51 5.22 -23.74 -9.78
N GLY A 52 5.80 -23.18 -8.72
CA GLY A 52 5.11 -22.26 -7.80
C GLY A 52 4.07 -22.92 -6.88
N ARG A 53 4.04 -24.26 -6.79
CA ARG A 53 3.09 -25.02 -5.95
C ARG A 53 3.67 -25.26 -4.57
N TYR A 54 3.77 -24.19 -3.78
CA TYR A 54 4.48 -24.22 -2.50
C TYR A 54 3.80 -25.10 -1.44
N HIS A 55 2.47 -25.12 -1.39
CA HIS A 55 1.72 -25.99 -0.48
C HIS A 55 1.95 -27.49 -0.78
N ASP A 56 1.97 -27.88 -2.07
CA ASP A 56 2.32 -29.25 -2.47
C ASP A 56 3.75 -29.61 -2.05
N ALA A 57 4.69 -28.68 -2.23
CA ALA A 57 6.08 -28.85 -1.82
C ALA A 57 6.20 -29.05 -0.30
N GLU A 58 5.52 -28.23 0.49
CA GLU A 58 5.46 -28.33 1.94
C GLU A 58 4.93 -29.70 2.39
N HIS A 59 3.80 -30.15 1.82
CA HIS A 59 3.23 -31.47 2.15
C HIS A 59 4.21 -32.62 1.86
N LEU A 60 4.91 -32.56 0.73
CA LEU A 60 5.92 -33.55 0.37
C LEU A 60 7.13 -33.53 1.32
N LEU A 61 7.58 -32.34 1.73
CA LEU A 61 8.68 -32.18 2.69
C LEU A 61 8.29 -32.68 4.09
N ASN A 62 7.08 -32.39 4.54
CA ASN A 62 6.54 -32.92 5.79
C ASN A 62 6.41 -34.45 5.77
N SER A 63 6.08 -35.03 4.61
CA SER A 63 6.09 -36.49 4.44
C SER A 63 7.50 -37.08 4.60
N ILE A 64 8.54 -36.39 4.11
CA ILE A 64 9.94 -36.79 4.36
C ILE A 64 10.28 -36.70 5.84
N LEU A 65 9.83 -35.67 6.54
CA LEU A 65 10.09 -35.47 7.97
C LEU A 65 9.35 -36.49 8.85
N GLN A 66 8.21 -37.02 8.41
CA GLN A 66 7.54 -38.14 9.08
C GLN A 66 8.35 -39.44 8.96
N ILE A 67 9.02 -39.66 7.82
CA ILE A 67 9.86 -40.85 7.59
C ILE A 67 11.22 -40.70 8.27
N ASN A 68 11.83 -39.51 8.17
CA ASN A 68 13.13 -39.18 8.73
C ASN A 68 13.11 -37.76 9.34
N PRO A 69 12.80 -37.64 10.65
CA PRO A 69 12.76 -36.36 11.36
C PRO A 69 14.11 -35.61 11.40
N SER A 70 15.22 -36.31 11.18
CA SER A 70 16.59 -35.77 11.18
C SER A 70 17.10 -35.45 9.76
N SER A 71 16.21 -35.32 8.78
CA SER A 71 16.59 -34.99 7.40
C SER A 71 16.96 -33.51 7.26
N PHE A 72 18.27 -33.20 7.22
CA PHE A 72 18.78 -31.86 6.94
C PHE A 72 18.19 -31.28 5.65
N LYS A 73 18.16 -32.10 4.58
CA LYS A 73 17.67 -31.71 3.25
C LYS A 73 16.21 -31.25 3.29
N ALA A 74 15.37 -31.94 4.08
CA ALA A 74 13.97 -31.61 4.23
C ALA A 74 13.77 -30.32 5.03
N TRP A 75 14.43 -30.18 6.20
CA TRP A 75 14.37 -28.96 7.01
C TRP A 75 14.86 -27.73 6.26
N PHE A 76 15.99 -27.82 5.55
CA PHE A 76 16.50 -26.71 4.76
C PHE A 76 15.56 -26.32 3.61
N SER A 77 14.99 -27.31 2.92
CA SER A 77 14.03 -27.05 1.83
C SER A 77 12.71 -26.48 2.36
N LEU A 78 12.27 -26.91 3.55
CA LEU A 78 11.07 -26.40 4.21
C LEU A 78 11.25 -24.94 4.62
N GLY A 79 12.43 -24.59 5.15
CA GLY A 79 12.79 -23.20 5.42
C GLY A 79 12.73 -22.32 4.17
N ASN A 80 13.25 -22.82 3.02
CA ASN A 80 13.16 -22.10 1.75
C ASN A 80 11.71 -21.91 1.29
N VAL A 81 10.85 -22.94 1.44
CA VAL A 81 9.42 -22.87 1.08
C VAL A 81 8.68 -21.84 1.93
N HIS A 82 8.85 -21.89 3.25
CA HIS A 82 8.24 -20.92 4.17
C HIS A 82 8.74 -19.50 3.94
N GLN A 83 10.03 -19.32 3.65
CA GLN A 83 10.59 -18.03 3.28
C GLN A 83 9.89 -17.45 2.04
N ILE A 84 9.73 -18.24 0.98
CA ILE A 84 9.06 -17.79 -0.25
C ILE A 84 7.58 -17.47 -0.01
N GLN A 85 6.90 -18.21 0.87
CA GLN A 85 5.51 -17.94 1.27
C GLN A 85 5.37 -16.74 2.23
N GLY A 86 6.47 -16.18 2.75
CA GLY A 86 6.44 -15.12 3.75
C GLY A 86 6.16 -15.58 5.19
N HIS A 87 6.14 -16.89 5.44
CA HIS A 87 6.02 -17.49 6.78
C HIS A 87 7.38 -17.43 7.50
N LEU A 88 7.79 -16.20 7.86
CA LEU A 88 9.16 -15.91 8.28
C LEU A 88 9.57 -16.62 9.56
N GLN A 89 8.66 -16.82 10.51
CA GLN A 89 8.99 -17.49 11.78
C GLN A 89 9.19 -18.99 11.57
N GLU A 90 8.33 -19.62 10.78
CA GLU A 90 8.42 -21.03 10.40
C GLU A 90 9.69 -21.30 9.58
N ALA A 91 10.09 -20.35 8.72
CA ALA A 91 11.36 -20.42 8.02
C ALA A 91 12.56 -20.39 8.97
N ILE A 92 12.56 -19.51 9.98
CA ILE A 92 13.60 -19.46 11.02
C ILE A 92 13.67 -20.79 11.76
N ASP A 93 12.53 -21.31 12.22
CA ASP A 93 12.48 -22.55 12.99
C ASP A 93 13.03 -23.73 12.18
N ALA A 94 12.64 -23.84 10.90
CA ALA A 94 13.13 -24.86 9.99
C ALA A 94 14.65 -24.72 9.71
N TYR A 95 15.15 -23.50 9.50
CA TYR A 95 16.59 -23.25 9.33
C TYR A 95 17.38 -23.55 10.60
N GLN A 96 16.87 -23.23 11.78
CA GLN A 96 17.51 -23.57 13.06
C GLN A 96 17.57 -25.09 13.26
N LYS A 97 16.52 -25.84 12.88
CA LYS A 97 16.57 -27.32 12.86
C LYS A 97 17.64 -27.83 11.89
N ALA A 98 17.72 -27.25 10.69
CA ALA A 98 18.75 -27.61 9.71
C ALA A 98 20.17 -27.32 10.23
N ILE A 99 20.40 -26.16 10.87
CA ILE A 99 21.68 -25.80 11.51
C ILE A 99 22.03 -26.77 12.63
N GLY A 100 21.05 -27.17 13.47
CA GLY A 100 21.26 -28.15 14.53
C GLY A 100 21.70 -29.52 14.01
N LEU A 101 21.28 -29.91 12.79
CA LEU A 101 21.68 -31.14 12.14
C LEU A 101 23.02 -31.03 11.40
N GLN A 102 23.30 -29.88 10.77
CA GLN A 102 24.56 -29.60 10.08
C GLN A 102 25.07 -28.19 10.39
N PRO A 103 25.87 -28.02 11.46
CA PRO A 103 26.31 -26.69 11.93
C PRO A 103 27.26 -25.95 10.99
N LYS A 104 27.80 -26.61 9.96
CA LYS A 104 28.74 -26.03 8.98
C LYS A 104 28.08 -25.73 7.63
N ALA A 105 26.76 -25.81 7.54
CA ALA A 105 26.03 -25.57 6.29
C ALA A 105 25.87 -24.06 6.03
N TYR A 106 26.88 -23.44 5.42
CA TYR A 106 26.89 -22.00 5.11
C TYR A 106 25.65 -21.49 4.34
N PRO A 107 25.00 -22.23 3.41
CA PRO A 107 23.81 -21.72 2.71
C PRO A 107 22.65 -21.46 3.66
N VAL A 108 22.55 -22.22 4.76
CA VAL A 108 21.48 -22.06 5.74
C VAL A 108 21.67 -20.76 6.52
N PHE A 109 22.90 -20.41 6.89
CA PHE A 109 23.20 -19.14 7.55
C PHE A 109 22.93 -17.94 6.65
N ASN A 110 23.26 -18.03 5.36
CA ASN A 110 22.89 -16.97 4.40
C ASN A 110 21.38 -16.79 4.32
N ASN A 111 20.61 -17.88 4.17
CA ASN A 111 19.15 -17.78 4.05
C ASN A 111 18.49 -17.34 5.36
N LEU A 112 19.01 -17.80 6.50
CA LEU A 112 18.56 -17.34 7.82
C LEU A 112 18.82 -15.84 8.02
N GLY A 113 19.98 -15.35 7.59
CA GLY A 113 20.29 -13.92 7.61
C GLY A 113 19.30 -13.11 6.79
N TYR A 114 18.93 -13.61 5.61
CA TYR A 114 17.92 -13.00 4.76
C TYR A 114 16.54 -12.96 5.41
N VAL A 115 16.12 -14.04 6.08
CA VAL A 115 14.85 -14.03 6.81
C VAL A 115 14.86 -13.06 8.00
N PHE A 116 15.98 -12.96 8.74
CA PHE A 116 16.10 -11.96 9.80
C PHE A 116 16.05 -10.53 9.25
N GLN A 117 16.66 -10.29 8.09
CA GLN A 117 16.59 -9.01 7.42
C GLN A 117 15.13 -8.66 7.03
N LEU A 118 14.37 -9.62 6.50
CA LEU A 118 12.94 -9.42 6.21
C LEU A 118 12.11 -9.12 7.46
N GLN A 119 12.48 -9.67 8.63
CA GLN A 119 11.85 -9.34 9.92
C GLN A 119 12.37 -8.02 10.54
N GLY A 120 13.30 -7.32 9.90
CA GLY A 120 13.93 -6.12 10.45
C GLY A 120 14.89 -6.38 11.62
N LYS A 121 15.25 -7.64 11.88
CA LYS A 121 16.19 -8.05 12.95
C LYS A 121 17.63 -7.92 12.45
N VAL A 122 18.06 -6.67 12.25
CA VAL A 122 19.30 -6.32 11.54
C VAL A 122 20.55 -6.95 12.14
N ASP A 123 20.74 -6.92 13.46
CA ASP A 123 21.94 -7.48 14.09
C ASP A 123 22.03 -9.00 13.93
N GLN A 124 20.89 -9.69 13.98
CA GLN A 124 20.84 -11.15 13.75
C GLN A 124 21.10 -11.49 12.28
N ALA A 125 20.65 -10.65 11.35
CA ALA A 125 20.96 -10.79 9.94
C ALA A 125 22.48 -10.67 9.69
N ILE A 126 23.10 -9.60 10.21
CA ILE A 126 24.55 -9.37 10.13
C ILE A 126 25.32 -10.56 10.71
N GLY A 127 24.96 -11.00 11.92
CA GLY A 127 25.60 -12.14 12.55
C GLY A 127 25.50 -13.42 11.71
N SER A 128 24.33 -13.67 11.11
CA SER A 128 24.12 -14.85 10.25
C SER A 128 24.92 -14.78 8.96
N TYR A 129 24.97 -13.63 8.28
CA TYR A 129 25.81 -13.45 7.09
C TYR A 129 27.30 -13.57 7.40
N GLN A 130 27.75 -13.01 8.53
CA GLN A 130 29.13 -13.16 8.99
C GLN A 130 29.49 -14.62 9.28
N GLN A 131 28.58 -15.39 9.88
CA GLN A 131 28.77 -16.83 10.06
C GLN A 131 28.86 -17.58 8.72
N ALA A 132 28.00 -17.23 7.74
CA ALA A 132 28.09 -17.80 6.39
C ALA A 132 29.45 -17.51 5.74
N LEU A 133 29.94 -16.27 5.85
CA LEU A 133 31.25 -15.85 5.32
C LEU A 133 32.43 -16.44 6.09
N GLN A 134 32.30 -16.68 7.39
CA GLN A 134 33.33 -17.37 8.17
C GLN A 134 33.47 -18.83 7.72
N LEU A 135 32.35 -19.50 7.42
CA LEU A 135 32.34 -20.87 6.91
C LEU A 135 32.77 -20.94 5.43
N GLN A 136 32.42 -19.93 4.63
CA GLN A 136 32.75 -19.83 3.21
C GLN A 136 33.09 -18.38 2.83
N PRO A 137 34.39 -18.00 2.88
CA PRO A 137 34.82 -16.60 2.66
C PRO A 137 34.49 -16.02 1.27
N HIS A 138 34.39 -16.88 0.26
CA HIS A 138 34.07 -16.51 -1.12
C HIS A 138 32.61 -16.88 -1.46
N LEU A 139 31.67 -16.21 -0.79
CA LEU A 139 30.23 -16.38 -1.02
C LEU A 139 29.60 -15.05 -1.44
N PRO A 140 29.53 -14.76 -2.75
CA PRO A 140 29.01 -13.50 -3.27
C PRO A 140 27.64 -13.12 -2.72
N GLU A 141 26.72 -14.08 -2.58
CA GLU A 141 25.39 -13.84 -2.05
C GLU A 141 25.42 -13.30 -0.61
N ALA A 142 26.24 -13.88 0.26
CA ALA A 142 26.37 -13.41 1.64
C ALA A 142 27.12 -12.07 1.72
N GLN A 143 28.08 -11.83 0.82
CA GLN A 143 28.79 -10.55 0.72
C GLN A 143 27.84 -9.42 0.34
N VAL A 144 27.05 -9.58 -0.73
CA VAL A 144 26.08 -8.53 -1.13
C VAL A 144 24.97 -8.38 -0.12
N ASN A 145 24.48 -9.46 0.47
CA ASN A 145 23.42 -9.39 1.49
C ASN A 145 23.90 -8.62 2.73
N LEU A 146 25.12 -8.88 3.20
CA LEU A 146 25.75 -8.12 4.27
C LEU A 146 25.95 -6.65 3.86
N ALA A 147 26.49 -6.40 2.66
CA ALA A 147 26.72 -5.05 2.15
C ALA A 147 25.42 -4.24 2.05
N ASN A 148 24.33 -4.83 1.55
CA ASN A 148 23.03 -4.18 1.46
C ASN A 148 22.51 -3.76 2.85
N VAL A 149 22.73 -4.60 3.87
CA VAL A 149 22.39 -4.25 5.26
C VAL A 149 23.30 -3.13 5.78
N LEU A 150 24.60 -3.18 5.52
CA LEU A 150 25.55 -2.13 5.93
C LEU A 150 25.25 -0.77 5.25
N TYR A 151 24.86 -0.80 3.98
CA TYR A 151 24.43 0.39 3.24
C TYR A 151 23.20 1.03 3.89
N SER A 152 22.20 0.23 4.29
CA SER A 152 21.03 0.74 5.01
C SER A 152 21.35 1.38 6.37
N GLN A 153 22.54 1.10 6.91
CA GLN A 153 23.09 1.70 8.13
C GLN A 153 24.09 2.85 7.84
N ASN A 154 24.28 3.24 6.58
CA ASN A 154 25.29 4.21 6.12
C ASN A 154 26.73 3.82 6.54
N LYS A 155 27.05 2.52 6.51
CA LYS A 155 28.36 1.98 6.93
C LYS A 155 29.27 1.56 5.78
N LEU A 156 28.87 1.79 4.53
CA LEU A 156 29.74 1.56 3.36
C LEU A 156 30.37 2.88 2.90
N SER A 157 31.60 2.78 2.40
CA SER A 157 32.23 3.83 1.61
C SER A 157 31.73 3.82 0.16
N GLU A 158 31.87 4.93 -0.55
CA GLU A 158 31.50 5.04 -1.97
C GLU A 158 32.17 3.97 -2.85
N ALA A 159 33.43 3.64 -2.58
CA ALA A 159 34.15 2.59 -3.30
C ALA A 159 33.55 1.19 -3.05
N GLU A 160 33.10 0.91 -1.82
CA GLU A 160 32.42 -0.33 -1.48
C GLU A 160 31.03 -0.40 -2.10
N GLU A 161 30.27 0.70 -2.10
CA GLU A 161 28.97 0.79 -2.77
C GLU A 161 29.09 0.46 -4.25
N ILE A 162 30.07 1.05 -4.94
CA ILE A 162 30.33 0.75 -6.36
C ILE A 162 30.70 -0.73 -6.53
N HIS A 163 31.61 -1.26 -5.72
CA HIS A 163 32.03 -2.67 -5.78
C HIS A 163 30.82 -3.62 -5.63
N PHE A 164 30.02 -3.43 -4.58
CA PHE A 164 28.86 -4.26 -4.30
C PHE A 164 27.71 -4.03 -5.29
N SER A 165 27.61 -2.87 -5.93
CA SER A 165 26.63 -2.66 -7.02
C SER A 165 26.91 -3.59 -8.20
N TYR A 166 28.18 -3.75 -8.59
CA TYR A 166 28.56 -4.64 -9.68
C TYR A 166 28.39 -6.11 -9.28
N LEU A 167 28.69 -6.45 -8.03
CA LEU A 167 28.47 -7.80 -7.54
C LEU A 167 26.97 -8.18 -7.50
N ASN A 168 26.10 -7.26 -7.09
CA ASN A 168 24.65 -7.42 -7.19
C ASN A 168 24.22 -7.59 -8.65
N TYR A 169 24.73 -6.75 -9.56
CA TYR A 169 24.44 -6.86 -10.99
C TYR A 169 24.80 -8.24 -11.56
N ASP A 170 25.99 -8.75 -11.26
CA ASP A 170 26.47 -10.06 -11.73
C ASP A 170 25.63 -11.22 -11.17
N LEU A 171 25.22 -11.14 -9.91
CA LEU A 171 24.28 -12.10 -9.31
C LEU A 171 22.91 -12.04 -10.00
N GLY A 172 22.43 -10.84 -10.32
CA GLY A 172 21.22 -10.65 -11.13
C GLY A 172 21.31 -11.34 -12.49
N ILE A 173 22.44 -11.20 -13.19
CA ILE A 173 22.68 -11.87 -14.48
C ILE A 173 22.65 -13.40 -14.33
N ASN A 174 23.27 -13.92 -13.29
CA ASN A 174 23.31 -15.36 -13.03
C ASN A 174 21.90 -15.91 -12.74
N ARG A 175 21.11 -15.21 -11.93
CA ARG A 175 19.71 -15.58 -11.63
C ARG A 175 18.82 -15.49 -12.86
N HIS A 176 19.00 -14.43 -13.67
CA HIS A 176 18.27 -14.25 -14.92
C HIS A 176 18.54 -15.43 -15.87
N ARG A 177 19.81 -15.84 -16.05
CA ARG A 177 20.18 -17.02 -16.86
C ARG A 177 19.62 -18.34 -16.32
N ALA A 178 19.43 -18.43 -15.00
CA ALA A 178 18.80 -19.58 -14.36
C ALA A 178 17.26 -19.59 -14.50
N GLY A 179 16.66 -18.55 -15.08
CA GLY A 179 15.21 -18.39 -15.21
C GLY A 179 14.52 -17.84 -13.96
N ASP A 180 15.27 -17.51 -12.91
CA ASP A 180 14.79 -16.91 -11.67
C ASP A 180 14.67 -15.39 -11.84
N LEU A 181 13.63 -14.97 -12.58
CA LEU A 181 13.43 -13.57 -12.96
C LEU A 181 13.13 -12.66 -11.76
N THR A 182 12.48 -13.19 -10.72
CA THR A 182 12.11 -12.42 -9.53
C THR A 182 13.35 -12.05 -8.74
N THR A 183 14.18 -13.03 -8.36
CA THR A 183 15.42 -12.75 -7.63
C THR A 183 16.42 -11.97 -8.48
N ALA A 184 16.44 -12.18 -9.80
CA ALA A 184 17.25 -11.35 -10.69
C ALA A 184 16.86 -9.87 -10.64
N ALA A 185 15.55 -9.56 -10.69
CA ALA A 185 15.06 -8.19 -10.58
C ALA A 185 15.43 -7.54 -9.24
N ASP A 186 15.35 -8.28 -8.14
CA ASP A 186 15.72 -7.78 -6.82
C ASP A 186 17.22 -7.43 -6.74
N TYR A 187 18.08 -8.27 -7.30
CA TYR A 187 19.51 -7.97 -7.40
C TYR A 187 19.79 -6.74 -8.28
N TYR A 188 19.10 -6.57 -9.41
CA TYR A 188 19.25 -5.35 -10.21
C TYR A 188 18.79 -4.09 -9.46
N ARG A 189 17.69 -4.17 -8.70
CA ARG A 189 17.22 -3.05 -7.86
C ARG A 189 18.23 -2.71 -6.75
N GLN A 190 18.83 -3.71 -6.12
CA GLN A 190 19.89 -3.52 -5.13
C GLN A 190 21.14 -2.88 -5.76
N ALA A 191 21.53 -3.32 -6.96
CA ALA A 191 22.62 -2.70 -7.71
C ALA A 191 22.35 -1.22 -8.00
N ILE A 192 21.14 -0.88 -8.46
CA ILE A 192 20.69 0.51 -8.70
C ILE A 192 20.68 1.34 -7.41
N THR A 193 20.29 0.72 -6.30
CA THR A 193 20.21 1.39 -4.99
C THR A 193 21.59 1.80 -4.47
N LEU A 194 22.59 0.93 -4.67
CA LEU A 194 23.99 1.21 -4.31
C LEU A 194 24.66 2.15 -5.31
N ASN A 195 24.35 2.03 -6.59
CA ASN A 195 24.91 2.87 -7.63
C ASN A 195 23.83 3.29 -8.64
N PRO A 196 23.18 4.45 -8.41
CA PRO A 196 22.15 4.97 -9.29
C PRO A 196 22.63 5.32 -10.71
N GLN A 197 23.94 5.32 -10.96
CA GLN A 197 24.52 5.59 -12.29
C GLN A 197 24.71 4.32 -13.13
N LEU A 198 24.48 3.12 -12.59
CA LEU A 198 24.69 1.85 -13.28
C LEU A 198 23.61 1.56 -14.34
N ALA A 199 23.82 2.10 -15.55
CA ALA A 199 22.87 2.03 -16.67
C ALA A 199 22.49 0.60 -17.07
N GLU A 200 23.44 -0.34 -17.01
CA GLU A 200 23.22 -1.74 -17.37
C GLU A 200 22.19 -2.43 -16.46
N ALA A 201 22.14 -2.07 -15.18
CA ALA A 201 21.18 -2.64 -14.23
C ALA A 201 19.75 -2.19 -14.57
N TYR A 202 19.55 -0.91 -14.89
CA TYR A 202 18.27 -0.40 -15.38
C TYR A 202 17.84 -1.11 -16.68
N TYR A 203 18.77 -1.29 -17.62
CA TYR A 203 18.48 -2.00 -18.86
C TYR A 203 17.99 -3.44 -18.61
N GLN A 204 18.70 -4.20 -17.78
CA GLN A 204 18.33 -5.58 -17.49
C GLN A 204 17.01 -5.69 -16.73
N LEU A 205 16.74 -4.77 -15.80
CA LEU A 205 15.45 -4.68 -15.11
C LEU A 205 14.32 -4.41 -16.10
N GLY A 206 14.51 -3.49 -17.05
CA GLY A 206 13.54 -3.22 -18.11
C GLY A 206 13.29 -4.41 -19.04
N VAL A 207 14.32 -5.21 -19.33
CA VAL A 207 14.17 -6.47 -20.09
C VAL A 207 13.32 -7.48 -19.32
N ILE A 208 13.53 -7.63 -18.01
CA ILE A 208 12.71 -8.52 -17.16
C ILE A 208 11.26 -8.03 -17.15
N SER A 209 11.02 -6.76 -16.85
CA SER A 209 9.66 -6.19 -16.81
C SER A 209 8.95 -6.34 -18.15
N GLN A 210 9.66 -6.14 -19.28
CA GLN A 210 9.10 -6.35 -20.61
C GLN A 210 8.74 -7.81 -20.87
N THR A 211 9.58 -8.75 -20.44
CA THR A 211 9.34 -10.20 -20.59
C THR A 211 8.13 -10.66 -19.76
N GLN A 212 7.91 -10.03 -18.61
CA GLN A 212 6.75 -10.24 -17.75
C GLN A 212 5.48 -9.50 -18.25
N GLY A 213 5.56 -8.73 -19.34
CA GLY A 213 4.46 -7.95 -19.88
C GLY A 213 4.19 -6.63 -19.15
N ASN A 214 5.00 -6.26 -18.16
CA ASN A 214 4.93 -4.98 -17.48
C ASN A 214 5.60 -3.88 -18.33
N PHE A 215 4.91 -3.46 -19.40
CA PHE A 215 5.44 -2.49 -20.36
C PHE A 215 5.62 -1.09 -19.79
N VAL A 216 4.92 -0.73 -18.71
CA VAL A 216 5.05 0.58 -18.05
C VAL A 216 6.37 0.66 -17.29
N GLU A 217 6.64 -0.32 -16.41
CA GLU A 217 7.92 -0.40 -15.69
C GLU A 217 9.09 -0.57 -16.67
N ALA A 218 8.91 -1.37 -17.72
CA ALA A 218 9.92 -1.53 -18.78
C ALA A 218 10.23 -0.19 -19.47
N SER A 219 9.21 0.57 -19.89
CA SER A 219 9.43 1.89 -20.49
C SER A 219 10.11 2.87 -19.54
N SER A 220 9.71 2.89 -18.26
CA SER A 220 10.31 3.78 -17.25
C SER A 220 11.78 3.46 -17.00
N THR A 221 12.11 2.18 -16.78
CA THR A 221 13.51 1.73 -16.58
C THR A 221 14.39 1.99 -17.80
N TYR A 222 13.86 1.79 -19.01
CA TYR A 222 14.55 2.17 -20.24
C TYR A 222 14.77 3.68 -20.37
N GLN A 223 13.81 4.51 -19.97
CA GLN A 223 13.98 5.97 -19.95
C GLN A 223 15.05 6.41 -18.94
N ASN A 224 15.13 5.75 -17.78
CA ASN A 224 16.19 6.02 -16.80
C ASN A 224 17.59 5.80 -17.40
N VAL A 225 17.77 4.78 -18.27
CA VAL A 225 19.03 4.58 -18.99
C VAL A 225 19.41 5.80 -19.84
N LEU A 226 18.43 6.39 -20.55
CA LEU A 226 18.65 7.55 -21.43
C LEU A 226 18.88 8.85 -20.64
N ALA A 227 18.46 8.91 -19.39
CA ALA A 227 18.64 10.08 -18.53
C ALA A 227 20.04 10.18 -17.90
N LEU A 228 20.86 9.11 -17.99
CA LEU A 228 22.18 9.04 -17.37
C LEU A 228 23.27 9.67 -18.29
N PRO A 229 23.90 10.80 -17.92
CA PRO A 229 24.73 11.58 -18.87
C PRO A 229 26.16 11.05 -19.11
N GLN A 230 26.69 10.15 -18.27
CA GLN A 230 28.14 9.83 -18.25
C GLN A 230 28.52 8.37 -18.53
N GLN A 231 27.58 7.41 -18.55
CA GLN A 231 27.90 5.98 -18.68
C GLN A 231 27.25 5.27 -19.88
N THR A 232 26.33 5.91 -20.58
CA THR A 232 25.59 5.22 -21.65
C THR A 232 26.40 5.20 -22.95
N THR A 233 26.86 4.02 -23.36
CA THR A 233 27.48 3.84 -24.68
C THR A 233 26.43 3.99 -25.78
N SER A 234 26.82 4.49 -26.97
CA SER A 234 25.90 4.63 -28.12
C SER A 234 25.20 3.31 -28.49
N ILE A 235 25.82 2.17 -28.18
CA ILE A 235 25.27 0.83 -28.38
C ILE A 235 24.10 0.56 -27.41
N LEU A 236 24.25 0.91 -26.13
CA LEU A 236 23.20 0.70 -25.13
C LEU A 236 21.99 1.61 -25.40
N GLU A 237 22.24 2.87 -25.77
CA GLU A 237 21.18 3.81 -26.21
C GLU A 237 20.40 3.24 -27.40
N THR A 238 21.11 2.73 -28.41
CA THR A 238 20.49 2.13 -29.61
C THR A 238 19.60 0.94 -29.23
N ARG A 239 20.07 0.06 -28.33
CA ARG A 239 19.30 -1.08 -27.83
C ARG A 239 18.04 -0.63 -27.08
N VAL A 240 18.17 0.39 -26.23
CA VAL A 240 17.04 0.98 -25.49
C VAL A 240 16.00 1.56 -26.45
N HIS A 241 16.41 2.36 -27.43
CA HIS A 241 15.50 2.90 -28.44
C HIS A 241 14.82 1.81 -29.27
N GLN A 242 15.49 0.69 -29.54
CA GLN A 242 14.87 -0.46 -30.19
C GLN A 242 13.83 -1.13 -29.29
N LYS A 243 14.12 -1.34 -28.01
CA LYS A 243 13.18 -1.92 -27.04
C LYS A 243 11.94 -1.04 -26.85
N LEU A 244 12.11 0.27 -26.73
CA LEU A 244 11.00 1.22 -26.64
C LEU A 244 10.10 1.17 -27.90
N ARG A 245 10.69 1.17 -29.09
CA ARG A 245 9.94 1.00 -30.35
C ARG A 245 9.17 -0.33 -30.41
N GLN A 246 9.76 -1.42 -29.93
CA GLN A 246 9.07 -2.71 -29.85
C GLN A 246 7.88 -2.66 -28.89
N ILE A 247 8.04 -2.02 -27.73
CA ILE A 247 6.93 -1.81 -26.79
C ILE A 247 5.82 -1.00 -27.46
N ASP A 248 6.16 0.07 -28.18
CA ASP A 248 5.18 0.89 -28.90
C ASP A 248 4.47 0.10 -30.01
N GLN A 249 5.19 -0.73 -30.75
CA GLN A 249 4.62 -1.64 -31.75
C GLN A 249 3.72 -2.73 -31.13
N ILE A 250 4.08 -3.26 -29.96
CA ILE A 250 3.24 -4.23 -29.23
C ILE A 250 1.95 -3.53 -28.73
N LYS A 251 2.07 -2.30 -28.23
CA LYS A 251 0.91 -1.47 -27.86
C LYS A 251 0.02 -1.18 -29.08
N GLN A 252 0.61 -0.93 -30.25
CA GLN A 252 -0.12 -0.67 -31.50
C GLN A 252 -0.74 -1.95 -32.11
N SER A 253 -0.07 -3.09 -32.01
CA SER A 253 -0.54 -4.38 -32.60
C SER A 253 -1.56 -5.10 -31.73
N LYS A 254 -1.56 -4.90 -30.40
CA LYS A 254 -2.64 -5.35 -29.51
C LYS A 254 -3.85 -4.41 -29.52
N GLY A 255 -3.76 -3.25 -30.16
CA GLY A 255 -4.81 -2.23 -30.19
C GLY A 255 -5.57 -2.21 -31.52
N SER A 256 -6.64 -3.01 -31.64
CA SER A 256 -7.83 -2.44 -32.28
C SER A 256 -8.26 -1.27 -31.41
N ASN A 257 -8.14 -0.07 -31.96
CA ASN A 257 -8.06 1.19 -31.27
C ASN A 257 -9.37 1.56 -30.53
N GLN A 258 -9.53 1.12 -29.29
CA GLN A 258 -10.46 1.72 -28.34
C GLN A 258 -9.87 1.69 -26.93
N LYS A 259 -9.62 2.88 -26.36
CA LYS A 259 -9.25 3.03 -24.95
C LYS A 259 -10.37 2.44 -24.09
N LEU A 260 -10.01 1.77 -22.99
CA LEU A 260 -10.97 1.29 -22.00
C LEU A 260 -11.83 2.45 -21.50
N LYS A 261 -13.16 2.30 -21.55
CA LYS A 261 -14.12 3.30 -21.06
C LYS A 261 -14.42 3.05 -19.59
N VAL A 262 -13.89 3.90 -18.73
CA VAL A 262 -14.03 3.75 -17.28
C VAL A 262 -14.91 4.86 -16.72
N ALA A 263 -15.91 4.48 -15.93
CA ALA A 263 -16.74 5.40 -15.17
C ALA A 263 -16.34 5.43 -13.70
N PHE A 264 -16.25 6.62 -13.10
CA PHE A 264 -16.16 6.79 -11.65
C PHE A 264 -17.47 7.34 -11.11
N VAL A 265 -17.95 6.83 -9.99
CA VAL A 265 -19.19 7.27 -9.34
C VAL A 265 -18.88 7.82 -7.96
N CYS A 266 -19.06 9.15 -7.82
CA CYS A 266 -18.86 9.86 -6.57
C CYS A 266 -20.01 9.60 -5.57
N GLN A 267 -19.73 9.91 -4.31
CA GLN A 267 -20.70 9.78 -3.23
C GLN A 267 -21.82 10.82 -3.39
N PRO A 268 -23.10 10.45 -3.19
CA PRO A 268 -24.23 11.32 -3.51
C PRO A 268 -24.48 12.44 -2.48
N PHE A 269 -23.92 12.34 -1.27
CA PHE A 269 -24.17 13.29 -0.19
C PHE A 269 -23.16 14.45 -0.14
N VAL A 270 -22.09 14.40 -0.93
CA VAL A 270 -21.09 15.48 -1.04
C VAL A 270 -21.19 16.14 -2.41
N MET A 271 -21.41 17.44 -2.45
CA MET A 271 -21.41 18.21 -3.70
C MET A 271 -19.97 18.48 -4.16
N THR A 272 -19.32 17.46 -4.71
CA THR A 272 -17.95 17.58 -5.23
C THR A 272 -17.95 18.35 -6.54
N VAL A 273 -17.12 19.39 -6.62
CA VAL A 273 -16.92 20.20 -7.83
C VAL A 273 -15.50 19.97 -8.34
N PHE A 274 -15.35 19.73 -9.63
CA PHE A 274 -14.06 19.57 -10.31
C PHE A 274 -13.76 20.81 -11.17
N PRO A 275 -12.49 21.23 -11.33
CA PRO A 275 -11.25 20.53 -10.98
C PRO A 275 -10.71 20.76 -9.55
N GLU A 276 -11.39 21.53 -8.71
CA GLU A 276 -10.93 21.87 -7.36
C GLU A 276 -11.81 21.24 -6.26
N PRO A 277 -11.75 19.90 -6.09
CA PRO A 277 -12.52 19.23 -5.05
C PRO A 277 -12.02 19.62 -3.65
N ALA A 278 -12.96 19.88 -2.73
CA ALA A 278 -12.67 20.22 -1.34
C ALA A 278 -12.77 19.03 -0.38
N ASP A 279 -13.34 17.91 -0.83
CA ASP A 279 -13.50 16.69 -0.05
C ASP A 279 -12.45 15.63 -0.42
N SER A 280 -12.13 14.76 0.54
CA SER A 280 -11.03 13.79 0.42
C SER A 280 -11.22 12.80 -0.72
N ILE A 281 -12.45 12.30 -0.95
CA ILE A 281 -12.71 11.35 -2.04
C ILE A 281 -12.69 12.08 -3.37
N GLY A 282 -13.23 13.29 -3.46
CA GLY A 282 -13.12 14.13 -4.64
C GLY A 282 -11.67 14.40 -5.05
N ILE A 283 -10.79 14.73 -4.11
CA ILE A 283 -9.35 14.92 -4.36
C ILE A 283 -8.72 13.64 -4.91
N LEU A 284 -8.98 12.49 -4.26
CA LEU A 284 -8.49 11.19 -4.72
C LEU A 284 -8.99 10.86 -6.13
N THR A 285 -10.30 11.03 -6.38
CA THR A 285 -10.90 10.79 -7.70
C THR A 285 -10.22 11.67 -8.74
N TYR A 286 -10.07 12.97 -8.50
CA TYR A 286 -9.46 13.91 -9.45
C TYR A 286 -8.03 13.51 -9.84
N GLU A 287 -7.20 13.22 -8.85
CA GLU A 287 -5.79 12.88 -9.08
C GLU A 287 -5.60 11.52 -9.77
N LEU A 288 -6.48 10.55 -9.48
CA LEU A 288 -6.48 9.25 -10.14
C LEU A 288 -6.96 9.34 -11.59
N VAL A 289 -8.11 9.98 -11.84
CA VAL A 289 -8.67 10.05 -13.20
C VAL A 289 -7.80 10.85 -14.15
N LYS A 290 -7.12 11.88 -13.66
CA LYS A 290 -6.14 12.64 -14.43
C LYS A 290 -5.01 11.75 -14.96
N ARG A 291 -4.47 10.86 -14.14
CA ARG A 291 -3.39 9.94 -14.52
C ARG A 291 -3.89 8.80 -15.41
N LEU A 292 -5.03 8.21 -15.03
CA LEU A 292 -5.66 7.13 -15.80
C LEU A 292 -6.15 7.59 -17.18
N GLY A 293 -6.54 8.87 -17.35
CA GLY A 293 -7.02 9.43 -18.63
C GLY A 293 -6.01 9.37 -19.77
N THR A 294 -4.73 9.16 -19.46
CA THR A 294 -3.70 8.89 -20.46
C THR A 294 -3.94 7.56 -21.18
N ALA A 295 -4.43 6.55 -20.46
CA ALA A 295 -4.65 5.18 -20.96
C ALA A 295 -6.14 4.84 -21.18
N CYS A 296 -7.05 5.45 -20.44
CA CYS A 296 -8.48 5.18 -20.46
C CYS A 296 -9.28 6.39 -20.98
N ASP A 297 -10.48 6.14 -21.50
CA ASP A 297 -11.50 7.17 -21.72
C ASP A 297 -12.38 7.25 -20.46
N ILE A 298 -12.30 8.38 -19.73
CA ILE A 298 -12.88 8.46 -18.38
C ILE A 298 -14.07 9.41 -18.32
N THR A 299 -15.13 8.93 -17.68
CA THR A 299 -16.28 9.75 -17.25
C THR A 299 -16.45 9.68 -15.74
N VAL A 300 -16.48 10.82 -15.06
CA VAL A 300 -16.81 10.92 -13.62
C VAL A 300 -18.25 11.37 -13.47
N TYR A 301 -19.04 10.61 -12.72
CA TYR A 301 -20.41 10.94 -12.34
C TYR A 301 -20.42 11.50 -10.92
N ALA A 302 -20.84 12.75 -10.77
CA ALA A 302 -20.91 13.47 -9.49
C ALA A 302 -22.34 13.96 -9.21
N PRO A 303 -22.75 14.19 -7.96
CA PRO A 303 -24.03 14.83 -7.68
C PRO A 303 -24.04 16.31 -8.12
N GLY A 304 -25.15 16.74 -8.69
CA GLY A 304 -25.37 18.10 -9.18
C GLY A 304 -26.74 18.65 -8.80
N GLU A 305 -26.93 19.96 -9.01
CA GLU A 305 -28.27 20.57 -8.93
C GLU A 305 -29.10 20.30 -10.19
N ARG A 306 -28.41 20.22 -11.34
CA ARG A 306 -28.98 19.98 -12.66
C ARG A 306 -28.06 19.04 -13.44
N LEU A 307 -28.60 18.44 -14.49
CA LEU A 307 -27.79 17.69 -15.45
C LEU A 307 -26.86 18.67 -16.18
N GLN A 308 -25.54 18.48 -16.03
CA GLN A 308 -24.53 19.26 -16.73
C GLN A 308 -23.28 18.40 -16.97
N GLU A 309 -22.51 18.76 -17.98
CA GLU A 309 -21.24 18.11 -18.31
C GLU A 309 -20.14 19.17 -18.46
N THR A 310 -18.97 18.89 -17.92
CA THR A 310 -17.75 19.66 -18.14
C THR A 310 -16.59 18.73 -18.51
N VAL A 311 -15.54 19.28 -19.13
CA VAL A 311 -14.34 18.51 -19.50
C VAL A 311 -13.12 19.26 -18.97
N HIS A 312 -12.29 18.56 -18.19
CA HIS A 312 -11.03 19.09 -17.66
C HIS A 312 -9.97 17.99 -17.71
N ASP A 313 -8.73 18.34 -18.08
CA ASP A 313 -7.61 17.40 -18.21
C ASP A 313 -7.92 16.15 -19.05
N GLY A 314 -8.77 16.30 -20.08
CA GLY A 314 -9.21 15.17 -20.93
C GLY A 314 -10.21 14.22 -20.29
N VAL A 315 -10.69 14.51 -19.08
CA VAL A 315 -11.70 13.73 -18.34
C VAL A 315 -13.06 14.41 -18.43
N ARG A 316 -14.12 13.64 -18.69
CA ARG A 316 -15.51 14.13 -18.69
C ARG A 316 -16.11 14.06 -17.29
N TYR A 317 -16.68 15.16 -16.79
CA TYR A 317 -17.37 15.23 -15.51
C TYR A 317 -18.85 15.50 -15.75
N ARG A 318 -19.70 14.54 -15.38
CA ARG A 318 -21.16 14.61 -15.53
C ARG A 318 -21.81 14.73 -14.17
N TYR A 319 -22.59 15.79 -13.99
CA TYR A 319 -23.27 16.06 -12.74
C TYR A 319 -24.73 15.63 -12.84
N ILE A 320 -25.18 14.74 -11.96
CA ILE A 320 -26.51 14.14 -11.97
C ILE A 320 -27.38 14.79 -10.89
N PRO A 321 -28.60 15.26 -11.23
CA PRO A 321 -29.46 15.95 -10.28
C PRO A 321 -29.95 15.03 -9.14
N ILE A 322 -29.77 15.48 -7.90
CA ILE A 322 -30.16 14.74 -6.68
C ILE A 322 -31.27 15.42 -5.85
N LYS A 323 -31.89 16.48 -6.38
CA LYS A 323 -32.89 17.28 -5.64
C LYS A 323 -34.11 16.44 -5.24
N LEU A 324 -34.57 15.55 -6.11
CA LEU A 324 -35.69 14.67 -5.83
C LEU A 324 -35.36 13.66 -4.72
N ASP A 325 -34.19 13.00 -4.81
CA ASP A 325 -33.69 12.09 -3.78
C ASP A 325 -33.62 12.77 -2.41
N ARG A 326 -33.03 13.98 -2.34
CA ARG A 326 -32.98 14.76 -1.09
C ARG A 326 -34.37 15.04 -0.50
N GLY A 327 -35.35 15.36 -1.36
CA GLY A 327 -36.73 15.60 -0.95
C GLY A 327 -37.40 14.34 -0.38
N ILE A 328 -37.19 13.19 -1.02
CA ILE A 328 -37.71 11.89 -0.57
C ILE A 328 -37.05 11.47 0.74
N LEU A 329 -35.72 11.54 0.81
CA LEU A 329 -34.95 11.18 2.00
C LEU A 329 -35.35 12.02 3.21
N LYS A 330 -35.53 13.33 3.05
CA LYS A 330 -36.00 14.20 4.13
C LYS A 330 -37.36 13.79 4.70
N GLN A 331 -38.23 13.16 3.90
CA GLN A 331 -39.49 12.61 4.40
C GLN A 331 -39.29 11.24 5.05
N LEU A 332 -38.46 10.37 4.46
CA LEU A 332 -38.15 9.05 5.01
C LEU A 332 -37.48 9.14 6.38
N GLU A 333 -36.55 10.09 6.57
CA GLU A 333 -35.85 10.34 7.83
C GLU A 333 -36.80 10.76 8.99
N ARG A 334 -38.02 11.21 8.68
CA ARG A 334 -39.05 11.53 9.69
C ARG A 334 -39.80 10.30 10.19
N PHE A 335 -39.74 9.17 9.48
CA PHE A 335 -40.45 7.96 9.88
C PHE A 335 -39.67 7.22 10.98
N PRO A 336 -40.31 6.92 12.13
CA PRO A 336 -39.70 6.11 13.18
C PRO A 336 -39.29 4.75 12.61
N GLY A 337 -37.99 4.44 12.65
CA GLY A 337 -37.43 3.18 12.15
C GLY A 337 -36.64 3.26 10.85
N PHE A 338 -36.67 4.39 10.11
CA PHE A 338 -35.84 4.54 8.89
C PHE A 338 -34.36 4.79 9.22
N ASN A 339 -34.08 5.55 10.29
CA ASN A 339 -32.73 5.81 10.75
C ASN A 339 -32.60 5.28 12.18
N THR A 340 -32.19 4.02 12.32
CA THR A 340 -31.88 3.42 13.62
C THR A 340 -30.39 3.21 13.73
N ILE A 341 -29.87 3.18 14.96
CA ILE A 341 -28.46 2.90 15.25
C ILE A 341 -28.01 1.59 14.58
N THR A 342 -28.84 0.55 14.60
CA THR A 342 -28.54 -0.77 14.02
C THR A 342 -28.82 -0.91 12.52
N GLN A 343 -29.62 -0.01 11.94
CA GLN A 343 -29.98 0.01 10.52
C GLN A 343 -30.09 1.47 10.09
N PRO A 344 -28.95 2.11 9.76
CA PRO A 344 -28.96 3.52 9.46
C PRO A 344 -29.54 3.76 8.07
N GLY A 345 -30.21 4.90 7.89
CA GLY A 345 -30.93 5.23 6.66
C GLY A 345 -30.02 5.23 5.43
N PHE A 346 -28.76 5.63 5.59
CA PHE A 346 -27.76 5.66 4.51
C PHE A 346 -27.36 4.28 3.98
N ALA A 347 -27.56 3.22 4.78
CA ALA A 347 -27.33 1.85 4.37
C ALA A 347 -28.53 1.28 3.60
N SER A 348 -29.67 1.97 3.55
CA SER A 348 -30.87 1.54 2.83
C SER A 348 -30.66 1.51 1.32
N GLY A 349 -31.36 0.60 0.64
CA GLY A 349 -31.42 0.58 -0.83
C GLY A 349 -32.19 1.78 -1.42
N LEU A 350 -32.98 2.48 -0.59
CA LEU A 350 -33.68 3.71 -1.00
C LEU A 350 -32.77 4.95 -0.95
N TYR A 351 -31.59 4.83 -0.33
CA TYR A 351 -30.69 5.96 -0.16
C TYR A 351 -30.08 6.38 -1.49
N TYR A 352 -30.54 7.53 -2.01
CA TYR A 352 -30.20 8.06 -3.34
C TYR A 352 -30.46 7.07 -4.50
N LEU A 353 -31.57 6.33 -4.43
CA LEU A 353 -31.97 5.38 -5.47
C LEU A 353 -32.16 6.07 -6.85
N GLY A 354 -32.71 7.27 -6.88
CA GLY A 354 -32.90 8.05 -8.12
C GLY A 354 -31.57 8.42 -8.77
N TYR A 355 -30.57 8.82 -7.99
CA TYR A 355 -29.21 9.03 -8.46
C TYR A 355 -28.59 7.75 -9.06
N SER A 356 -28.71 6.62 -8.36
CA SER A 356 -28.18 5.33 -8.82
C SER A 356 -28.84 4.85 -10.12
N LEU A 357 -30.16 5.05 -10.27
CA LEU A 357 -30.91 4.70 -11.48
C LEU A 357 -30.48 5.57 -12.68
N GLN A 358 -30.32 6.88 -12.46
CA GLN A 358 -29.83 7.79 -13.50
C GLN A 358 -28.42 7.41 -13.96
N ILE A 359 -27.52 7.08 -13.04
CA ILE A 359 -26.17 6.61 -13.37
C ILE A 359 -26.24 5.30 -14.15
N GLY A 360 -27.00 4.30 -13.71
CA GLY A 360 -27.10 3.03 -14.44
C GLY A 360 -27.60 3.20 -15.87
N ASN A 361 -28.54 4.12 -16.11
CA ASN A 361 -28.99 4.47 -17.46
C ASN A 361 -27.90 5.16 -18.30
N GLU A 362 -27.13 6.08 -17.70
CA GLU A 362 -26.02 6.74 -18.38
C GLU A 362 -24.90 5.75 -18.72
N LEU A 363 -24.52 4.86 -17.80
CA LEU A 363 -23.52 3.82 -18.04
C LEU A 363 -23.92 2.92 -19.22
N ARG A 364 -25.20 2.52 -19.27
CA ARG A 364 -25.75 1.76 -20.41
C ARG A 364 -25.65 2.55 -21.71
N LYS A 365 -26.02 3.83 -21.69
CA LYS A 365 -26.06 4.70 -22.88
C LYS A 365 -24.69 4.95 -23.49
N HIS A 366 -23.65 5.08 -22.66
CA HIS A 366 -22.30 5.42 -23.12
C HIS A 366 -21.38 4.19 -23.31
N HIS A 367 -21.90 3.00 -23.00
CA HIS A 367 -21.21 1.71 -23.14
C HIS A 367 -19.86 1.70 -22.42
N HIS A 368 -19.87 1.98 -21.12
CA HIS A 368 -18.68 1.85 -20.27
C HIS A 368 -18.33 0.38 -20.04
N ASP A 369 -17.04 0.08 -20.01
CA ASP A 369 -16.50 -1.26 -19.76
C ASP A 369 -16.40 -1.54 -18.25
N VAL A 370 -15.98 -0.51 -17.50
CA VAL A 370 -15.79 -0.59 -16.05
C VAL A 370 -16.50 0.57 -15.36
N VAL A 371 -17.13 0.31 -14.22
CA VAL A 371 -17.63 1.32 -13.28
C VAL A 371 -16.97 1.15 -11.91
N HIS A 372 -16.39 2.23 -11.41
CA HIS A 372 -15.74 2.34 -10.12
C HIS A 372 -16.64 3.13 -9.16
N ILE A 373 -17.13 2.48 -8.12
CA ILE A 373 -18.09 3.03 -7.16
C ILE A 373 -17.40 3.24 -5.82
N HIS A 374 -17.45 4.46 -5.29
CA HIS A 374 -16.92 4.76 -3.96
C HIS A 374 -17.97 4.48 -2.86
N ASN A 375 -17.66 3.64 -1.88
CA ASN A 375 -18.41 3.30 -0.64
C ASN A 375 -19.83 2.70 -0.78
N PHE A 376 -20.60 3.09 -1.79
CA PHE A 376 -22.04 2.85 -1.90
C PHE A 376 -22.37 1.50 -2.55
N SER A 377 -22.19 0.42 -1.79
CA SER A 377 -22.48 -0.97 -2.24
C SER A 377 -23.92 -1.17 -2.75
N GLN A 378 -24.89 -0.36 -2.32
CA GLN A 378 -26.28 -0.44 -2.79
C GLN A 378 -26.45 -0.05 -4.26
N PHE A 379 -25.48 0.63 -4.88
CA PHE A 379 -25.54 0.98 -6.30
C PHE A 379 -25.22 -0.23 -7.19
N ALA A 380 -24.44 -1.20 -6.70
CA ALA A 380 -24.01 -2.33 -7.49
C ALA A 380 -25.18 -3.19 -8.03
N PRO A 381 -26.19 -3.59 -7.25
CA PRO A 381 -27.35 -4.31 -7.77
C PRO A 381 -28.16 -3.52 -8.81
N VAL A 382 -28.30 -2.20 -8.61
CA VAL A 382 -29.03 -1.32 -9.54
C VAL A 382 -28.29 -1.24 -10.87
N ILE A 383 -26.97 -1.02 -10.82
CA ILE A 383 -26.13 -0.93 -12.02
C ILE A 383 -26.06 -2.29 -12.73
N ARG A 384 -25.89 -3.41 -12.00
CA ARG A 384 -25.89 -4.75 -12.60
C ARG A 384 -27.20 -5.06 -13.31
N ALA A 385 -28.34 -4.69 -12.73
CA ALA A 385 -29.64 -4.89 -13.35
C ALA A 385 -29.81 -4.06 -14.63
N LEU A 386 -29.21 -2.86 -14.69
CA LEU A 386 -29.31 -1.99 -15.85
C LEU A 386 -28.26 -2.29 -16.93
N SER A 387 -27.04 -2.66 -16.54
CA SER A 387 -25.91 -2.93 -17.42
C SER A 387 -25.25 -4.25 -17.01
N PRO A 388 -25.79 -5.41 -17.44
CA PRO A 388 -25.31 -6.71 -16.99
C PRO A 388 -23.84 -6.99 -17.34
N GLU A 389 -23.36 -6.44 -18.44
CA GLU A 389 -22.00 -6.69 -18.98
C GLU A 389 -20.91 -5.82 -18.34
N ILE A 390 -21.27 -4.72 -17.67
CA ILE A 390 -20.27 -3.79 -17.11
C ILE A 390 -19.51 -4.44 -15.96
N LYS A 391 -18.20 -4.21 -15.86
CA LYS A 391 -17.42 -4.64 -14.69
C LYS A 391 -17.58 -3.64 -13.56
N ILE A 392 -18.02 -4.11 -12.39
CA ILE A 392 -18.32 -3.29 -11.22
C ILE A 392 -17.19 -3.43 -10.21
N VAL A 393 -16.46 -2.33 -10.01
CA VAL A 393 -15.45 -2.18 -8.97
C VAL A 393 -16.04 -1.39 -7.81
N LEU A 394 -16.09 -1.98 -6.62
CA LEU A 394 -16.51 -1.31 -5.39
C LEU A 394 -15.28 -0.94 -4.57
N HIS A 395 -15.02 0.35 -4.43
CA HIS A 395 -13.92 0.87 -3.65
C HIS A 395 -14.41 1.37 -2.29
N MET A 396 -14.05 0.62 -1.23
CA MET A 396 -14.44 0.92 0.14
C MET A 396 -13.36 1.71 0.87
N HIS A 397 -13.61 2.99 1.09
CA HIS A 397 -12.74 3.93 1.83
C HIS A 397 -13.03 3.95 3.35
N CYS A 398 -13.86 3.05 3.84
CA CYS A 398 -14.30 2.97 5.23
C CYS A 398 -14.66 1.52 5.62
N GLU A 399 -14.88 1.31 6.91
CA GLU A 399 -15.19 0.01 7.52
C GLU A 399 -16.66 -0.42 7.34
N TRP A 400 -17.45 0.25 6.49
CA TRP A 400 -18.90 -0.03 6.39
C TRP A 400 -19.23 -1.46 5.96
N LEU A 401 -18.36 -2.15 5.20
CA LEU A 401 -18.58 -3.56 4.89
C LEU A 401 -18.48 -4.44 6.15
N ASP A 402 -17.68 -4.04 7.14
CA ASP A 402 -17.58 -4.73 8.42
C ASP A 402 -18.66 -4.28 9.43
N GLN A 403 -19.13 -3.04 9.35
CA GLN A 403 -20.07 -2.52 10.35
C GLN A 403 -21.54 -2.78 9.99
N LEU A 404 -21.91 -2.78 8.70
CA LEU A 404 -23.31 -2.89 8.29
C LEU A 404 -23.82 -4.34 8.24
N ASN A 405 -25.14 -4.48 8.11
CA ASN A 405 -25.83 -5.76 8.15
C ASN A 405 -25.27 -6.77 7.14
N HIS A 406 -24.73 -7.88 7.65
CA HIS A 406 -24.08 -8.93 6.87
C HIS A 406 -24.95 -9.47 5.71
N LYS A 407 -26.20 -9.86 5.99
CA LYS A 407 -27.10 -10.46 4.99
C LYS A 407 -27.44 -9.51 3.84
N VAL A 408 -27.58 -8.22 4.13
CA VAL A 408 -27.85 -7.19 3.12
C VAL A 408 -26.60 -6.98 2.26
N LEU A 409 -25.44 -6.85 2.88
CA LEU A 409 -24.18 -6.65 2.17
C LEU A 409 -23.80 -7.86 1.31
N GLU A 410 -23.96 -9.08 1.80
CA GLU A 410 -23.64 -10.29 1.04
C GLU A 410 -24.40 -10.33 -0.30
N LYS A 411 -25.69 -9.98 -0.29
CA LYS A 411 -26.50 -9.87 -1.51
C LYS A 411 -25.99 -8.78 -2.46
N ARG A 412 -25.56 -7.63 -1.93
CA ARG A 412 -25.01 -6.54 -2.74
C ARG A 412 -23.68 -6.95 -3.38
N LEU A 413 -22.78 -7.54 -2.59
CA LEU A 413 -21.44 -7.93 -3.03
C LEU A 413 -21.44 -9.02 -4.10
N ARG A 414 -22.51 -9.80 -4.26
CA ARG A 414 -22.67 -10.73 -5.40
C ARG A 414 -22.75 -10.03 -6.76
N ASN A 415 -23.06 -8.73 -6.78
CA ASN A 415 -23.14 -7.94 -8.01
C ASN A 415 -21.82 -7.23 -8.36
N VAL A 416 -20.81 -7.36 -7.50
CA VAL A 416 -19.52 -6.65 -7.62
C VAL A 416 -18.47 -7.62 -8.16
N ASP A 417 -17.72 -7.21 -9.18
CA ASP A 417 -16.67 -8.04 -9.77
C ASP A 417 -15.34 -7.89 -9.02
N LEU A 418 -15.06 -6.70 -8.49
CA LEU A 418 -13.86 -6.43 -7.71
C LEU A 418 -14.14 -5.50 -6.52
N ILE A 419 -13.59 -5.83 -5.36
CA ILE A 419 -13.60 -4.98 -4.17
C ILE A 419 -12.18 -4.47 -3.94
N THR A 420 -12.03 -3.14 -3.88
CA THR A 420 -10.75 -2.50 -3.54
C THR A 420 -10.88 -1.76 -2.22
N THR A 421 -9.85 -1.81 -1.39
CA THR A 421 -9.81 -1.07 -0.12
C THR A 421 -8.44 -0.41 0.07
N PRO A 422 -8.33 0.69 0.83
CA PRO A 422 -7.11 1.48 0.91
C PRO A 422 -6.05 0.89 1.86
N SER A 423 -6.34 -0.21 2.57
CA SER A 423 -5.44 -0.81 3.55
C SER A 423 -5.62 -2.32 3.68
N GLN A 424 -4.58 -2.99 4.15
CA GLN A 424 -4.61 -4.41 4.46
C GLN A 424 -5.57 -4.70 5.62
N TYR A 425 -5.68 -3.78 6.58
CA TYR A 425 -6.60 -3.83 7.70
C TYR A 425 -8.05 -4.01 7.23
N ILE A 426 -8.55 -3.10 6.37
CA ILE A 426 -9.92 -3.22 5.84
C ILE A 426 -10.02 -4.45 4.93
N THR A 427 -9.03 -4.70 4.08
CA THR A 427 -9.02 -5.87 3.19
C THR A 427 -9.19 -7.16 3.99
N HIS A 428 -8.47 -7.30 5.09
CA HIS A 428 -8.52 -8.47 5.96
C HIS A 428 -9.89 -8.63 6.62
N GLN A 429 -10.46 -7.56 7.18
CA GLN A 429 -11.80 -7.58 7.77
C GLN A 429 -12.86 -8.01 6.74
N VAL A 430 -12.82 -7.45 5.53
CA VAL A 430 -13.76 -7.80 4.46
C VAL A 430 -13.62 -9.26 4.05
N LYS A 431 -12.39 -9.77 3.89
CA LYS A 431 -12.13 -11.17 3.54
C LYS A 431 -12.64 -12.14 4.60
N GLN A 432 -12.37 -11.85 5.87
CA GLN A 432 -12.85 -12.67 6.99
C GLN A 432 -14.38 -12.71 7.06
N ARG A 433 -15.03 -11.56 6.88
CA ARG A 433 -16.49 -11.44 6.98
C ARG A 433 -17.23 -12.00 5.77
N PHE A 434 -16.61 -11.93 4.59
CA PHE A 434 -17.19 -12.38 3.31
C PHE A 434 -16.22 -13.29 2.54
N PRO A 435 -16.05 -14.57 2.95
CA PRO A 435 -15.15 -15.51 2.27
C PRO A 435 -15.45 -15.68 0.76
N ALA A 436 -16.73 -15.60 0.36
CA ALA A 436 -17.13 -15.66 -1.06
C ALA A 436 -16.67 -14.46 -1.91
N ALA A 437 -16.10 -13.42 -1.29
CA ALA A 437 -15.52 -12.27 -1.98
C ALA A 437 -13.98 -12.24 -1.86
N GLU A 438 -13.35 -13.24 -1.23
CA GLU A 438 -11.94 -13.22 -0.86
C GLU A 438 -11.00 -13.07 -2.06
N GLU A 439 -11.20 -13.87 -3.10
CA GLU A 439 -10.37 -13.87 -4.31
C GLU A 439 -10.46 -12.57 -5.11
N ARG A 440 -11.55 -11.82 -4.93
CA ARG A 440 -11.83 -10.56 -5.63
C ARG A 440 -11.79 -9.35 -4.72
N CYS A 441 -11.16 -9.47 -3.55
CA CYS A 441 -10.92 -8.36 -2.63
C CYS A 441 -9.41 -8.11 -2.50
N LEU A 442 -8.98 -6.89 -2.81
CA LEU A 442 -7.57 -6.52 -2.83
C LEU A 442 -7.32 -5.11 -2.28
N THR A 443 -6.10 -4.91 -1.81
CA THR A 443 -5.64 -3.62 -1.30
C THR A 443 -5.11 -2.77 -2.45
N ILE A 444 -5.69 -1.58 -2.64
CA ILE A 444 -5.14 -0.51 -3.46
C ILE A 444 -5.13 0.73 -2.58
N HIS A 445 -3.94 1.13 -2.14
CA HIS A 445 -3.78 2.27 -1.24
C HIS A 445 -4.32 3.57 -1.82
N ASN A 446 -4.65 4.51 -0.96
CA ASN A 446 -4.93 5.87 -1.39
C ASN A 446 -3.62 6.57 -1.78
N GLY A 447 -3.66 7.32 -2.87
CA GLY A 447 -2.51 8.05 -3.37
C GLY A 447 -2.28 9.37 -2.63
N VAL A 448 -1.02 9.78 -2.57
CA VAL A 448 -0.58 11.13 -2.25
C VAL A 448 0.23 11.69 -3.41
N ASP A 449 0.10 13.00 -3.63
CA ASP A 449 0.84 13.69 -4.66
C ASP A 449 2.29 13.84 -4.19
N SER A 450 3.24 13.26 -4.91
CA SER A 450 4.65 13.41 -4.57
C SER A 450 5.29 14.58 -5.32
N ASP A 451 4.88 14.82 -6.57
CA ASP A 451 5.45 15.85 -7.44
C ASP A 451 5.11 17.27 -6.98
N ARG A 452 3.88 17.52 -6.52
CA ARG A 452 3.47 18.83 -5.98
C ARG A 452 4.29 19.22 -4.76
N TYR A 453 4.75 18.25 -3.98
CA TYR A 453 5.44 18.46 -2.71
C TYR A 453 6.97 18.40 -2.87
N LEU A 454 7.49 17.55 -3.77
CA LEU A 454 8.91 17.46 -4.11
C LEU A 454 9.38 18.66 -4.95
N ASN A 455 8.58 19.16 -5.91
CA ASN A 455 8.92 20.36 -6.68
C ASN A 455 8.91 21.65 -5.85
N PHE A 456 8.18 21.68 -4.73
CA PHE A 456 8.23 22.79 -3.77
C PHE A 456 9.53 22.80 -2.95
N ARG A 457 10.19 21.64 -2.81
CA ARG A 457 11.46 21.48 -2.09
C ARG A 457 12.63 22.09 -2.86
N SER A 458 12.62 22.05 -4.20
CA SER A 458 13.70 22.60 -5.03
C SER A 458 13.72 24.14 -5.08
N ARG A 459 12.55 24.79 -5.07
CA ARG A 459 12.44 26.26 -5.21
C ARG A 459 12.88 27.09 -4.00
N TYR A 460 13.04 26.48 -2.82
CA TYR A 460 13.28 27.23 -1.57
C TYR A 460 14.28 26.53 -0.65
N ARG A 461 15.34 25.91 -1.18
CA ARG A 461 16.31 25.09 -0.41
C ARG A 461 17.02 25.83 0.75
N ASN A 462 16.89 27.16 0.87
CA ASN A 462 17.73 28.00 1.72
C ASN A 462 17.18 28.43 3.10
N ASP A 463 15.91 28.18 3.46
CA ASP A 463 15.34 28.77 4.69
C ASP A 463 15.47 27.93 5.98
N ARG A 464 16.10 26.74 5.94
CA ARG A 464 16.29 25.91 7.15
C ARG A 464 17.63 26.12 7.87
N ALA A 465 18.40 27.14 7.48
CA ALA A 465 19.66 27.50 8.13
C ALA A 465 19.49 28.75 9.00
N SER A 466 19.04 28.55 10.26
CA SER A 466 19.09 29.45 11.45
C SER A 466 17.77 29.31 12.22
N SER A 467 17.68 29.09 13.54
CA SER A 467 18.61 29.12 14.67
C SER A 467 18.13 28.08 15.70
N GLU A 468 19.01 27.59 16.58
CA GLU A 468 18.66 26.71 17.72
C GLU A 468 17.83 27.41 18.81
N THR A 469 17.33 28.61 18.54
CA THR A 469 16.43 29.42 19.38
C THR A 469 15.02 29.55 18.80
N SER A 470 14.70 28.85 17.70
CA SER A 470 13.41 28.98 17.00
C SER A 470 12.27 28.20 17.67
N VAL A 471 11.10 28.83 17.76
CA VAL A 471 9.80 28.22 18.13
C VAL A 471 9.62 26.85 17.46
N LYS A 472 9.33 25.81 18.26
CA LYS A 472 9.04 24.45 17.79
C LYS A 472 7.60 24.34 17.32
N ARG A 473 7.33 23.82 16.11
CA ARG A 473 6.01 23.84 15.48
C ARG A 473 5.42 22.44 15.31
N LEU A 474 4.31 22.18 15.97
CA LEU A 474 3.50 20.97 15.85
C LEU A 474 2.34 21.23 14.88
N LEU A 475 2.02 20.22 14.07
CA LEU A 475 0.95 20.33 13.07
C LEU A 475 -0.01 19.14 13.15
N PHE A 476 -1.29 19.45 13.11
CA PHE A 476 -2.38 18.51 12.84
C PHE A 476 -3.16 18.99 11.62
N VAL A 477 -3.42 18.07 10.69
CA VAL A 477 -4.25 18.31 9.50
C VAL A 477 -5.36 17.28 9.46
N GLY A 478 -6.60 17.73 9.47
CA GLY A 478 -7.78 16.89 9.48
C GLY A 478 -8.97 17.61 10.10
N ARG A 479 -10.14 16.95 10.12
CA ARG A 479 -11.29 17.51 10.84
C ARG A 479 -10.92 17.67 12.32
N VAL A 480 -11.14 18.87 12.86
CA VAL A 480 -10.89 19.19 14.27
C VAL A 480 -12.10 18.70 15.06
N CYS A 481 -12.05 17.43 15.45
CA CYS A 481 -13.15 16.72 16.09
C CYS A 481 -12.64 15.61 17.04
N PRO A 482 -13.50 15.12 17.96
CA PRO A 482 -13.14 14.08 18.91
C PRO A 482 -12.69 12.76 18.26
N GLU A 483 -13.33 12.36 17.16
CA GLU A 483 -13.05 11.13 16.41
C GLU A 483 -11.61 11.10 15.91
N LYS A 484 -11.09 12.25 15.46
CA LYS A 484 -9.70 12.43 15.02
C LYS A 484 -8.74 12.74 16.18
N GLY A 485 -9.23 12.68 17.41
CA GLY A 485 -8.42 12.82 18.63
C GLY A 485 -8.02 14.24 18.99
N ALA A 486 -8.70 15.26 18.47
CA ALA A 486 -8.34 16.66 18.75
C ALA A 486 -8.38 16.98 20.26
N HIS A 487 -9.30 16.38 21.01
CA HIS A 487 -9.36 16.51 22.49
C HIS A 487 -8.10 15.94 23.17
N VAL A 488 -7.69 14.72 22.80
CA VAL A 488 -6.46 14.09 23.31
C VAL A 488 -5.23 14.91 22.97
N LEU A 489 -5.19 15.50 21.77
CA LEU A 489 -4.09 16.36 21.35
C LEU A 489 -4.00 17.63 22.20
N LEU A 490 -5.12 18.27 22.52
CA LEU A 490 -5.14 19.47 23.37
C LEU A 490 -4.70 19.14 24.81
N GLU A 491 -5.17 18.03 25.36
CA GLU A 491 -4.76 17.53 26.67
C GLU A 491 -3.27 17.18 26.73
N ALA A 492 -2.75 16.49 25.71
CA ALA A 492 -1.34 16.19 25.59
C ALA A 492 -0.51 17.47 25.42
N PHE A 493 -0.97 18.41 24.59
CA PHE A 493 -0.26 19.65 24.32
C PHE A 493 -0.11 20.52 25.58
N GLN A 494 -1.10 20.51 26.47
CA GLN A 494 -0.97 21.17 27.78
C GLN A 494 0.25 20.63 28.56
N LYS A 495 0.45 19.32 28.58
CA LYS A 495 1.59 18.69 29.27
C LYS A 495 2.91 19.00 28.57
N VAL A 496 2.88 19.12 27.24
CA VAL A 496 4.06 19.48 26.44
C VAL A 496 4.49 20.91 26.73
N ILE A 497 3.57 21.90 26.72
CA ILE A 497 3.92 23.31 26.93
C ILE A 497 4.44 23.60 28.35
N GLU A 498 4.00 22.83 29.35
CA GLU A 498 4.52 22.89 30.72
C GLU A 498 6.01 22.51 30.81
N GLN A 499 6.50 21.66 29.89
CA GLN A 499 7.91 21.22 29.84
C GLN A 499 8.73 21.92 28.75
N GLU A 500 8.08 22.35 27.67
CA GLU A 500 8.69 23.04 26.53
C GLU A 500 7.87 24.30 26.22
N PRO A 501 8.15 25.45 26.86
CA PRO A 501 7.33 26.66 26.70
C PRO A 501 7.38 27.26 25.28
N ASN A 502 8.43 27.00 24.51
CA ASN A 502 8.64 27.54 23.17
C ASN A 502 8.10 26.62 22.06
N VAL A 503 6.86 26.16 22.22
CA VAL A 503 6.18 25.25 21.28
C VAL A 503 4.84 25.83 20.84
N GLN A 504 4.50 25.65 19.57
CA GLN A 504 3.22 26.06 18.99
C GLN A 504 2.54 24.89 18.30
N LEU A 505 1.23 24.79 18.43
CA LEU A 505 0.38 23.81 17.76
C LEU A 505 -0.55 24.49 16.76
N THR A 506 -0.50 24.05 15.50
CA THR A 506 -1.43 24.48 14.46
C THR A 506 -2.41 23.35 14.15
N LEU A 507 -3.71 23.63 14.28
CA LEU A 507 -4.79 22.71 13.91
C LEU A 507 -5.46 23.22 12.63
N ILE A 508 -5.41 22.41 11.57
CA ILE A 508 -5.96 22.75 10.25
C ILE A 508 -7.11 21.82 9.91
N GLY A 509 -8.27 22.41 9.61
CA GLY A 509 -9.44 21.71 9.07
C GLY A 509 -10.77 22.26 9.61
N ALA A 510 -11.87 21.70 9.09
CA ALA A 510 -13.20 22.05 9.57
C ALA A 510 -13.41 21.60 11.02
N ILE A 511 -14.14 22.40 11.79
CA ILE A 511 -14.59 22.05 13.13
C ILE A 511 -15.96 21.40 13.01
N GLY A 512 -16.14 20.24 13.65
CA GLY A 512 -17.45 19.60 13.76
C GLY A 512 -17.36 18.08 13.90
N VAL A 513 -18.36 17.51 14.57
CA VAL A 513 -18.50 16.05 14.75
C VAL A 513 -19.19 15.40 13.56
N ILE A 514 -18.93 14.12 13.33
CA ILE A 514 -19.70 13.33 12.36
C ILE A 514 -21.07 13.03 12.97
N PRO A 515 -22.17 12.98 12.20
CA PRO A 515 -23.43 12.44 12.70
C PRO A 515 -23.26 11.06 13.38
N LEU A 516 -23.87 10.89 14.54
CA LEU A 516 -23.64 9.75 15.43
C LEU A 516 -23.86 8.42 14.69
N GLU A 517 -24.87 8.36 13.82
CA GLU A 517 -25.22 7.18 13.01
C GLU A 517 -24.18 6.76 11.97
N TYR A 518 -23.22 7.59 11.60
CA TYR A 518 -22.21 7.25 10.59
C TYR A 518 -20.96 6.59 11.18
N LEU A 519 -20.78 6.66 12.51
CA LEU A 519 -19.56 6.17 13.15
C LEU A 519 -19.83 5.62 14.55
N VAL A 520 -20.20 6.50 15.50
CA VAL A 520 -20.35 6.13 16.92
C VAL A 520 -21.45 5.10 17.11
N GLY A 521 -22.58 5.24 16.42
CA GLY A 521 -23.69 4.29 16.46
C GLY A 521 -23.44 2.97 15.73
N LEU A 522 -22.37 2.86 14.96
CA LEU A 522 -22.03 1.64 14.19
C LEU A 522 -20.86 0.85 14.78
N SER A 523 -20.21 1.42 15.78
CA SER A 523 -18.99 0.86 16.35
C SER A 523 -19.27 0.19 17.68
N ASP A 524 -18.83 -1.07 17.79
CA ASP A 524 -18.80 -1.80 19.05
C ASP A 524 -17.53 -1.48 19.87
N ASP A 525 -16.67 -0.58 19.40
CA ASP A 525 -15.45 -0.17 20.10
C ASP A 525 -15.77 0.79 21.26
N PRO A 526 -15.49 0.41 22.52
CA PRO A 526 -15.78 1.25 23.70
C PRO A 526 -15.17 2.65 23.63
N LYS A 527 -13.97 2.80 23.02
CA LYS A 527 -13.32 4.11 22.88
C LYS A 527 -14.06 5.00 21.89
N VAL A 528 -14.64 4.41 20.83
CA VAL A 528 -15.45 5.14 19.85
C VAL A 528 -16.84 5.43 20.42
N SER A 529 -17.47 4.48 21.11
CA SER A 529 -18.78 4.66 21.75
C SER A 529 -18.74 5.79 22.80
N ALA A 530 -17.65 5.93 23.56
CA ALA A 530 -17.47 6.99 24.56
C ALA A 530 -17.51 8.42 23.96
N LEU A 531 -17.27 8.56 22.66
CA LEU A 531 -17.35 9.86 21.96
C LEU A 531 -18.78 10.39 21.83
N SER A 532 -19.81 9.58 22.13
CA SER A 532 -21.21 10.01 22.16
C SER A 532 -21.43 11.24 23.04
N SER A 533 -20.67 11.35 24.15
CA SER A 533 -20.72 12.48 25.08
C SER A 533 -20.43 13.84 24.42
N PHE A 534 -19.67 13.86 23.33
CA PHE A 534 -19.36 15.08 22.57
C PHE A 534 -20.45 15.50 21.56
N HIS A 535 -21.42 14.62 21.29
CA HIS A 535 -22.48 14.84 20.30
C HIS A 535 -23.73 15.50 20.91
N GLU A 536 -23.89 15.49 22.24
CA GLU A 536 -25.00 16.13 22.95
C GLU A 536 -24.81 17.66 23.04
N ASP A 537 -25.88 18.44 22.84
CA ASP A 537 -25.97 19.90 23.13
C ASP A 537 -24.77 20.79 22.72
N ASN A 538 -24.15 20.51 21.56
CA ASN A 538 -22.93 21.19 21.09
C ASN A 538 -21.75 21.10 22.07
N ASN A 539 -21.64 19.99 22.82
CA ASN A 539 -20.59 19.76 23.80
C ASN A 539 -19.18 19.89 23.19
N TRP A 540 -18.97 19.42 21.95
CA TRP A 540 -17.69 19.60 21.27
C TRP A 540 -17.28 21.07 21.10
N ASP A 541 -18.17 21.92 20.60
CA ASP A 541 -17.87 23.35 20.40
C ASP A 541 -17.56 24.05 21.72
N ARG A 542 -18.30 23.71 22.78
CA ARG A 542 -18.07 24.24 24.13
C ARG A 542 -16.72 23.80 24.67
N TYR A 543 -16.42 22.50 24.57
CA TYR A 543 -15.15 21.92 25.00
C TYR A 543 -13.97 22.58 24.27
N LEU A 544 -14.03 22.67 22.94
CA LEU A 544 -12.97 23.31 22.14
C LEU A 544 -12.79 24.78 22.52
N ARG A 545 -13.87 25.55 22.69
CA ARG A 545 -13.80 26.96 23.11
C ARG A 545 -13.13 27.14 24.47
N GLN A 546 -13.43 26.27 25.44
CA GLN A 546 -12.80 26.32 26.76
C GLN A 546 -11.28 26.11 26.67
N TRP A 547 -10.84 25.16 25.85
CA TRP A 547 -9.42 24.94 25.60
C TRP A 547 -8.75 26.12 24.89
N MET A 548 -9.39 26.69 23.87
CA MET A 548 -8.84 27.86 23.17
C MET A 548 -8.70 29.06 24.10
N LEU A 549 -9.70 29.32 24.96
CA LEU A 549 -9.62 30.37 25.98
C LEU A 549 -8.47 30.12 26.97
N LYS A 550 -8.27 28.87 27.38
CA LYS A 550 -7.16 28.49 28.26
C LYS A 550 -5.81 28.78 27.63
N PHE A 551 -5.59 28.41 26.37
CA PHE A 551 -4.32 28.66 25.68
C PHE A 551 -4.12 30.15 25.32
N ASP A 552 -5.19 30.88 25.04
CA ASP A 552 -5.12 32.33 24.80
C ASP A 552 -4.63 33.11 26.02
N GLN A 553 -4.93 32.65 27.23
CA GLN A 553 -4.40 33.21 28.49
C GLN A 553 -2.92 32.93 28.70
N MET A 554 -2.35 31.98 27.95
CA MET A 554 -0.94 31.59 28.00
C MET A 554 -0.13 32.21 26.84
N ALA A 555 -0.67 33.22 26.16
CA ALA A 555 0.03 33.89 25.06
C ALA A 555 1.33 34.55 25.53
N ASN A 556 2.35 34.49 24.67
CA ASN A 556 3.64 35.11 24.94
C ASN A 556 3.55 36.65 24.94
N GLU A 557 4.56 37.34 25.49
CA GLU A 557 4.62 38.81 25.54
C GLU A 557 4.53 39.48 24.15
N ASP A 558 4.89 38.76 23.08
CA ASP A 558 4.80 39.19 21.69
C ASP A 558 3.42 38.96 21.04
N GLY A 559 2.45 38.45 21.80
CA GLY A 559 1.10 38.13 21.35
C GLY A 559 0.98 36.81 20.59
N THR A 560 2.04 36.01 20.48
CA THR A 560 1.96 34.70 19.83
C THR A 560 1.18 33.70 20.69
N LYS A 561 0.24 33.01 20.04
CA LYS A 561 -0.65 32.04 20.69
C LYS A 561 -0.03 30.63 20.66
N PRO A 562 -0.11 29.87 21.76
CA PRO A 562 0.38 28.48 21.78
C PRO A 562 -0.39 27.55 20.84
N VAL A 563 -1.68 27.81 20.61
CA VAL A 563 -2.52 27.02 19.71
C VAL A 563 -3.21 27.93 18.70
N THR A 564 -3.17 27.55 17.43
CA THR A 564 -3.83 28.25 16.33
C THR A 564 -4.81 27.33 15.60
N LEU A 565 -6.07 27.78 15.47
CA LEU A 565 -7.09 27.16 14.62
C LEU A 565 -7.15 27.92 13.30
N THR A 566 -6.77 27.29 12.18
CA THR A 566 -6.80 27.97 10.86
C THR A 566 -8.14 27.83 10.14
N GLY A 567 -8.93 26.81 10.49
CA GLY A 567 -10.10 26.41 9.70
C GLY A 567 -9.72 25.68 8.41
N LEU A 568 -10.61 25.71 7.43
CA LEU A 568 -10.39 25.08 6.12
C LEU A 568 -9.31 25.82 5.33
N VAL A 569 -8.31 25.08 4.87
CA VAL A 569 -7.22 25.56 4.02
C VAL A 569 -7.32 24.87 2.67
N GLN A 570 -7.07 25.63 1.60
CA GLN A 570 -7.07 25.06 0.25
C GLN A 570 -5.96 24.00 0.12
N PRO A 571 -6.21 22.86 -0.56
CA PRO A 571 -5.21 21.80 -0.71
C PRO A 571 -3.86 22.28 -1.29
N SER A 572 -3.87 23.35 -2.10
CA SER A 572 -2.66 23.99 -2.65
C SER A 572 -1.76 24.68 -1.63
N GLU A 573 -2.31 25.08 -0.50
CA GLU A 573 -1.62 25.83 0.54
C GLU A 573 -1.11 24.92 1.68
N LEU A 574 -1.69 23.73 1.84
CA LEU A 574 -1.27 22.72 2.82
C LEU A 574 0.25 22.40 2.80
N PRO A 575 0.94 22.27 1.65
CA PRO A 575 2.38 22.05 1.63
C PRO A 575 3.20 23.07 2.44
N LYS A 576 2.73 24.32 2.53
CA LYS A 576 3.41 25.38 3.29
C LYS A 576 3.42 25.07 4.78
N PHE A 577 2.29 24.61 5.31
CA PHE A 577 2.16 24.27 6.73
C PHE A 577 2.99 23.05 7.11
N TYR A 578 2.91 21.97 6.32
CA TYR A 578 3.73 20.78 6.56
C TYR A 578 5.23 21.09 6.56
N ARG A 579 5.68 21.99 5.69
CA ARG A 579 7.10 22.37 5.62
C ARG A 579 7.57 23.17 6.84
N GLN A 580 6.71 24.05 7.35
CA GLN A 580 7.00 24.90 8.51
C GLN A 580 6.96 24.12 9.83
N ALA A 581 6.25 22.99 9.87
CA ALA A 581 6.19 22.11 11.01
C ALA A 581 7.50 21.36 11.26
N ASP A 582 7.77 21.09 12.54
CA ASP A 582 8.83 20.21 13.03
C ASP A 582 8.33 18.78 13.26
N LEU A 583 7.06 18.64 13.63
CA LEU A 583 6.39 17.35 13.86
C LEU A 583 4.95 17.37 13.34
N PHE A 584 4.53 16.26 12.75
CA PHE A 584 3.14 15.98 12.44
C PHE A 584 2.52 15.07 13.48
N ILE A 585 1.33 15.39 13.95
CA ILE A 585 0.63 14.62 14.98
C ILE A 585 -0.76 14.24 14.48
N PHE A 586 -1.10 12.95 14.57
CA PHE A 586 -2.38 12.42 14.13
C PHE A 586 -2.94 11.39 15.15
N PRO A 587 -3.57 11.85 16.24
CA PRO A 587 -3.89 11.01 17.38
C PRO A 587 -5.31 10.43 17.31
N SER A 588 -5.69 9.86 16.16
CA SER A 588 -7.06 9.39 15.93
C SER A 588 -7.53 8.37 16.98
N ILE A 589 -8.79 8.50 17.41
CA ILE A 589 -9.45 7.53 18.29
C ILE A 589 -10.05 6.40 17.48
N CYS A 590 -10.55 6.73 16.29
CA CYS A 590 -11.21 5.79 15.41
C CYS A 590 -10.20 4.99 14.59
N HIS A 591 -10.62 3.80 14.17
CA HIS A 591 -9.86 3.01 13.21
C HIS A 591 -9.85 3.73 11.86
N GLU A 592 -8.68 4.25 11.46
CA GLU A 592 -8.55 4.93 10.18
C GLU A 592 -8.45 3.92 9.04
N ALA A 593 -9.14 4.21 7.94
CA ALA A 593 -9.04 3.39 6.74
C ALA A 593 -7.66 3.48 6.06
N PHE A 594 -6.97 4.62 6.21
CA PHE A 594 -5.65 4.87 5.62
C PHE A 594 -4.87 5.94 6.41
N GLY A 595 -5.31 7.19 6.36
CA GLY A 595 -4.60 8.32 6.96
C GLY A 595 -3.81 9.15 5.94
N MET A 596 -4.50 9.75 4.96
CA MET A 596 -3.87 10.60 3.92
C MET A 596 -2.96 11.70 4.50
N PRO A 597 -3.37 12.48 5.52
CA PRO A 597 -2.51 13.51 6.09
C PRO A 597 -1.18 12.99 6.64
N ILE A 598 -1.16 11.74 7.13
CA ILE A 598 0.08 11.07 7.57
C ILE A 598 0.99 10.82 6.37
N ALA A 599 0.46 10.24 5.29
CA ALA A 599 1.23 9.97 4.08
C ALA A 599 1.73 11.26 3.40
N GLU A 600 0.95 12.34 3.44
CA GLU A 600 1.36 13.67 2.97
C GLU A 600 2.54 14.22 3.80
N ALA A 601 2.45 14.18 5.13
CA ALA A 601 3.53 14.58 6.02
C ALA A 601 4.81 13.77 5.77
N MET A 602 4.67 12.44 5.67
CA MET A 602 5.78 11.54 5.38
C MET A 602 6.45 11.86 4.05
N THR A 603 5.69 12.16 2.99
CA THR A 603 6.22 12.52 1.65
C THR A 603 7.15 13.74 1.71
N LEU A 604 6.89 14.68 2.63
CA LEU A 604 7.72 15.86 2.87
C LEU A 604 8.92 15.60 3.82
N GLY A 605 9.05 14.39 4.34
CA GLY A 605 10.03 14.01 5.34
C GLY A 605 9.75 14.63 6.71
N LEU A 606 8.49 14.93 7.01
CA LEU A 606 8.06 15.39 8.32
C LEU A 606 7.88 14.17 9.24
N PRO A 607 8.54 14.11 10.41
CA PRO A 607 8.37 13.00 11.33
C PRO A 607 6.94 12.97 11.88
N VAL A 608 6.40 11.76 12.03
CA VAL A 608 5.00 11.55 12.41
C VAL A 608 4.90 10.92 13.80
N ILE A 609 3.97 11.42 14.60
CA ILE A 609 3.43 10.74 15.78
C ILE A 609 1.96 10.46 15.52
N ALA A 610 1.56 9.19 15.58
CA ALA A 610 0.17 8.80 15.36
C ALA A 610 -0.28 7.74 16.36
N THR A 611 -1.54 7.34 16.31
CA THR A 611 -2.09 6.29 17.18
C THR A 611 -2.07 4.91 16.52
N ARG A 612 -2.02 3.85 17.32
CA ARG A 612 -2.23 2.47 16.85
C ARG A 612 -3.71 2.23 16.56
N ALA A 613 -4.19 2.75 15.42
CA ALA A 613 -5.60 2.69 15.04
C ALA A 613 -5.79 2.31 13.56
N GLY A 614 -6.50 1.21 13.31
CA GLY A 614 -6.86 0.77 11.96
C GLY A 614 -5.63 0.57 11.08
N ALA A 615 -5.59 1.24 9.94
CA ALA A 615 -4.51 1.17 8.96
C ALA A 615 -3.25 1.97 9.33
N ILE A 616 -3.27 2.83 10.37
CA ILE A 616 -2.11 3.68 10.71
C ILE A 616 -0.81 2.88 10.90
N PRO A 617 -0.79 1.70 11.56
CA PRO A 617 0.42 0.87 11.67
C PRO A 617 0.97 0.33 10.34
N GLU A 618 0.16 0.32 9.27
CA GLU A 618 0.64 0.00 7.91
C GLU A 618 1.35 1.18 7.27
N LEU A 619 0.97 2.42 7.63
CA LEU A 619 1.62 3.63 7.13
C LEU A 619 2.90 3.91 7.92
N VAL A 620 2.83 3.84 9.26
CA VAL A 620 3.91 4.25 10.17
C VAL A 620 4.53 3.04 10.87
N GLU A 621 5.77 2.74 10.54
CA GLU A 621 6.59 1.76 11.25
C GLU A 621 7.11 2.38 12.56
N HIS A 622 6.53 1.96 13.69
CA HIS A 622 6.89 2.46 15.01
C HIS A 622 8.41 2.37 15.27
N GLY A 623 9.00 3.49 15.68
CA GLY A 623 10.43 3.59 15.97
C GLY A 623 11.31 3.83 14.73
N LYS A 624 10.77 3.65 13.52
CA LYS A 624 11.52 3.78 12.26
C LYS A 624 11.05 4.94 11.40
N THR A 625 9.77 4.99 11.02
CA THR A 625 9.22 6.08 10.19
C THR A 625 8.43 7.09 11.01
N GLY A 626 8.18 6.79 12.29
CA GLY A 626 7.48 7.65 13.24
C GLY A 626 7.26 6.95 14.57
N LEU A 627 6.55 7.60 15.49
CA LEU A 627 6.12 7.00 16.75
C LEU A 627 4.63 6.69 16.73
N LEU A 628 4.28 5.61 17.42
CA LEU A 628 2.91 5.14 17.57
C LEU A 628 2.59 5.01 19.05
N VAL A 629 1.48 5.63 19.47
CA VAL A 629 0.96 5.58 20.84
C VAL A 629 -0.41 4.91 20.87
N GLU A 630 -0.84 4.46 22.04
CA GLU A 630 -2.18 3.90 22.20
C GLU A 630 -3.26 4.98 22.09
N ARG A 631 -4.44 4.58 21.60
CA ARG A 631 -5.57 5.49 21.34
C ARG A 631 -6.10 6.05 22.64
N GLY A 632 -6.31 7.36 22.72
CA GLY A 632 -6.88 8.00 23.91
C GLY A 632 -5.87 8.34 25.02
N GLU A 633 -4.61 7.94 24.89
CA GLU A 633 -3.61 8.10 25.95
C GLU A 633 -2.86 9.44 25.81
N SER A 634 -3.38 10.51 26.41
CA SER A 634 -2.79 11.85 26.31
C SER A 634 -1.40 11.95 26.96
N ASP A 635 -1.13 11.21 28.03
CA ASP A 635 0.20 11.13 28.66
C ASP A 635 1.26 10.51 27.74
N ALA A 636 0.93 9.38 27.12
CA ALA A 636 1.83 8.71 26.18
C ALA A 636 2.07 9.59 24.93
N LEU A 637 1.03 10.27 24.45
CA LEU A 637 1.15 11.20 23.34
C LEU A 637 2.07 12.38 23.68
N ALA A 638 1.91 12.99 24.87
CA ALA A 638 2.77 14.07 25.33
C ALA A 638 4.24 13.62 25.45
N ALA A 639 4.48 12.43 26.01
CA ALA A 639 5.81 11.85 26.13
C ALA A 639 6.47 11.63 24.76
N ALA A 640 5.73 11.09 23.78
CA ALA A 640 6.23 10.90 22.42
C ALA A 640 6.56 12.23 21.73
N ILE A 641 5.76 13.28 21.95
CA ILE A 641 6.03 14.62 21.43
C ILE A 641 7.33 15.16 22.02
N LEU A 642 7.47 15.14 23.34
CA LEU A 642 8.66 15.63 24.03
C LEU A 642 9.93 14.85 23.64
N GLU A 643 9.82 13.53 23.51
CA GLU A 643 10.90 12.67 23.02
C GLU A 643 11.40 13.16 21.66
N LEU A 644 10.51 13.31 20.68
CA LEU A 644 10.92 13.74 19.35
C LEU A 644 11.35 15.21 19.34
N LEU A 645 10.73 16.11 20.11
CA LEU A 645 11.15 17.51 20.18
C LEU A 645 12.58 17.68 20.75
N SER A 646 12.98 16.81 21.67
CA SER A 646 14.32 16.81 22.28
C SER A 646 15.41 16.22 21.37
N ASN A 647 15.06 15.34 20.42
CA ASN A 647 16.03 14.62 19.60
C ASN A 647 15.91 14.94 18.11
N ARG A 648 16.70 15.91 17.64
CA ARG A 648 16.71 16.37 16.24
C ARG A 648 17.17 15.29 15.25
N GLU A 649 18.18 14.50 15.62
CA GLU A 649 18.72 13.45 14.75
C GLU A 649 17.66 12.38 14.50
N ARG A 650 16.99 11.92 15.55
CA ARG A 650 15.92 10.92 15.45
C ARG A 650 14.75 11.43 14.61
N ARG A 651 14.37 12.71 14.74
CA ARG A 651 13.40 13.33 13.83
C ARG A 651 13.85 13.23 12.38
N GLN A 652 15.08 13.63 12.07
CA GLN A 652 15.59 13.60 10.69
C GLN A 652 15.62 12.18 10.11
N GLN A 653 16.09 11.19 10.89
CA GLN A 653 16.11 9.79 10.49
C GLN A 653 14.69 9.27 10.22
N MET A 654 13.74 9.51 11.14
CA MET A 654 12.34 9.10 10.97
C MET A 654 11.68 9.76 9.77
N GLY A 655 11.89 11.07 9.59
CA GLY A 655 11.39 11.82 8.46
C GLY A 655 11.91 11.27 7.12
N GLN A 656 13.21 10.99 7.01
CA GLN A 656 13.80 10.39 5.81
C GLN A 656 13.24 9.00 5.52
N ALA A 657 13.19 8.12 6.53
CA ALA A 657 12.63 6.78 6.38
C ALA A 657 11.14 6.83 5.98
N GLY A 658 10.38 7.74 6.59
CA GLY A 658 8.97 7.96 6.25
C GLY A 658 8.78 8.46 4.82
N GLN A 659 9.65 9.37 4.36
CA GLN A 659 9.63 9.86 2.99
C GLN A 659 9.87 8.74 1.97
N GLN A 660 10.90 7.92 2.18
CA GLN A 660 11.20 6.80 1.29
C GLN A 660 10.01 5.85 1.19
N ARG A 661 9.39 5.51 2.34
CA ARG A 661 8.20 4.66 2.39
C ARG A 661 7.03 5.26 1.63
N ALA A 662 6.72 6.54 1.86
CA ALA A 662 5.59 7.20 1.20
C ALA A 662 5.75 7.28 -0.32
N VAL A 663 6.95 7.62 -0.80
CA VAL A 663 7.26 7.67 -2.24
C VAL A 663 7.23 6.27 -2.87
N GLN A 664 7.64 5.24 -2.14
CA GLN A 664 7.66 3.88 -2.65
C GLN A 664 6.25 3.27 -2.82
N TYR A 665 5.35 3.51 -1.87
CA TYR A 665 4.10 2.75 -1.78
C TYR A 665 2.83 3.58 -2.01
N PHE A 666 2.86 4.88 -1.75
CA PHE A 666 1.63 5.68 -1.62
C PHE A 666 1.50 6.77 -2.68
N THR A 667 2.29 6.77 -3.76
CA THR A 667 2.17 7.80 -4.80
C THR A 667 0.95 7.58 -5.70
N PHE A 668 0.34 8.66 -6.19
CA PHE A 668 -0.77 8.55 -7.14
C PHE A 668 -0.41 7.79 -8.42
N ASP A 669 0.83 7.87 -8.91
CA ASP A 669 1.26 7.15 -10.11
C ASP A 669 1.29 5.63 -9.88
N LYS A 670 1.79 5.20 -8.72
CA LYS A 670 1.76 3.80 -8.32
C LYS A 670 0.33 3.29 -8.18
N VAL A 671 -0.52 4.04 -7.46
CA VAL A 671 -1.93 3.67 -7.25
C VAL A 671 -2.71 3.64 -8.57
N ALA A 672 -2.51 4.62 -9.46
CA ALA A 672 -3.15 4.64 -10.77
C ALA A 672 -2.68 3.47 -11.65
N SER A 673 -1.39 3.14 -11.63
CA SER A 673 -0.84 1.98 -12.34
C SER A 673 -1.45 0.67 -11.86
N ASP A 674 -1.54 0.48 -10.54
CA ASP A 674 -2.10 -0.74 -9.95
C ASP A 674 -3.60 -0.87 -10.29
N LEU A 675 -4.34 0.24 -10.24
CA LEU A 675 -5.75 0.27 -10.58
C LEU A 675 -5.99 0.01 -12.08
N LEU A 676 -5.16 0.58 -12.97
CA LEU A 676 -5.23 0.33 -14.41
C LEU A 676 -5.00 -1.15 -14.72
N HIS A 677 -4.02 -1.77 -14.06
CA HIS A 677 -3.74 -3.19 -14.22
C HIS A 677 -4.96 -4.04 -13.81
N GLN A 678 -5.63 -3.70 -12.71
CA GLN A 678 -6.85 -4.41 -12.30
C GLN A 678 -8.00 -4.23 -13.30
N TYR A 679 -8.17 -3.04 -13.86
CA TYR A 679 -9.19 -2.81 -14.88
C TYR A 679 -8.94 -3.63 -16.15
N GLN A 680 -7.69 -3.67 -16.62
CA GLN A 680 -7.31 -4.48 -17.78
C GLN A 680 -7.54 -5.96 -17.50
N HIS A 681 -7.08 -6.45 -16.35
CA HIS A 681 -7.27 -7.84 -15.94
C HIS A 681 -8.77 -8.23 -15.90
N LEU A 682 -9.63 -7.39 -15.32
CA LEU A 682 -11.07 -7.62 -15.27
C LEU A 682 -11.73 -7.75 -16.65
N CYS A 683 -11.21 -7.03 -17.65
CA CYS A 683 -11.72 -7.07 -19.02
C CYS A 683 -11.06 -8.14 -19.90
N GLU A 684 -9.85 -8.60 -19.56
CA GLU A 684 -9.11 -9.62 -20.33
C GLU A 684 -9.55 -11.07 -20.00
N VAL A 685 -9.98 -11.35 -18.77
CA VAL A 685 -10.39 -12.70 -18.31
C VAL A 685 -11.51 -13.32 -19.17
N GLU A 686 -12.31 -12.52 -19.88
CA GLU A 686 -13.35 -13.01 -20.80
C GLU A 686 -12.85 -13.41 -22.19
N ASN A 687 -11.73 -12.86 -22.69
CA ASN A 687 -11.23 -13.19 -24.03
C ASN A 687 -10.60 -14.60 -24.11
N THR A 688 -10.40 -15.28 -22.98
CA THR A 688 -9.88 -16.65 -22.90
C THR A 688 -10.95 -17.71 -22.64
N MET A 689 -12.17 -17.32 -22.28
CA MET A 689 -13.33 -18.20 -22.16
C MET A 689 -14.38 -17.85 -23.21
N GLY A 690 -14.02 -18.08 -24.48
CA GLY A 690 -15.02 -18.12 -25.56
C GLY A 690 -16.02 -19.29 -25.34
N PRO A 691 -17.24 -19.20 -25.88
CA PRO A 691 -18.29 -20.18 -25.61
C PRO A 691 -17.88 -21.54 -26.17
N GLY A 692 -17.64 -22.49 -25.27
CA GLY A 692 -17.48 -23.92 -25.58
C GLY A 692 -18.82 -24.64 -25.64
#